data_AF-A0A954HXM3-F1
#
_entry.id   AF-A0A954HXM3-F1
#
_cell.length_a   1.000
_cell.length_b   1.000
_cell.length_c   1.000
_cell.angle_alpha   90.00
_cell.angle_beta   90.00
_cell.angle_gamma   90.00
#
_symmetry.space_group_name_H-M   'P 1'
#
loop_
_entity.id
_entity.type
_entity.pdbx_description
1 polymer ?
#
loop_
_entity_poly.entity_id
_entity_poly.type
_entity_poly.pdbx_seq_one_letter_code
_entity_poly.pdbx_strand_id
1 'polypeptide(L)'
;MLTVRLGRWLACVLVAMAPVMVAGQEAATLPPQQQIGGFDDWTTSVAISPDGKTLAIGSYDVVKLWDLDSKAERATLDTRCGYAQCLTFTADSSNLLVGGYQQLQVWSMQTLKRDAVLKGHKGYIRDLAFGPDGMRLATACEDRTVRIWNLQDRKEVRQVGPLEYPVLGVAWSPDGRLIATAEGDETRLTKPGPVQLWNAESGELVRALSPHEKGSTDVTFSPDGTRLLSTGLDEHVNVYDLADGKALGFFGGHSRPTNCVLYSADGRFAISGSGGRFKGKNEIKLFQPEDGRELVTLDRHEGKVTSLALSPDGKRLVSASQDQNVIVWDLSPVLAALSNEADDAESQTAVLNQTATEPAQADQQAQDNNTAEQVTMRIGIIGLDTSHAVAFSKLLNAEDPQPPFAGCRIVAAYPKGSPDIESSVSRVPGYTEEVQKLGVEIVDSIDELVSRVDAVFLETNDGRPHLEQVLPVLKARKPVFVDKPIAASLVDAIAILDAARYYGTPCFSASSLRWIGQGKEVRNGDYGAVVGADTYSPCSLEATHPDLYWYGIHGVEGLFAVMGTGLKTVSRTSTENFEQVTGVWEDGRIGTFRGLRTGARGYGGTAFCEKKTITLGPYPGYQPLVESIIHFFRTGEAPVAAEETLEIYLFMTAADESKQAEGKPVSVAEIRAAAQKGAEAKLQRLIPDYAPRP
;
A
#
# COMPACT_ATOMS: atom_id res chain seq x y z
N MET A 1 19.30 30.05 59.11
CA MET A 1 18.55 29.10 59.95
C MET A 1 17.57 28.35 59.05
N LEU A 2 17.95 27.13 58.67
CA LEU A 2 17.30 25.86 59.04
C LEU A 2 15.97 25.62 58.28
N THR A 3 15.94 24.83 57.20
CA THR A 3 15.86 23.34 57.11
C THR A 3 14.45 22.75 57.34
N VAL A 4 13.97 22.05 56.29
CA VAL A 4 13.63 20.60 56.30
C VAL A 4 12.18 20.13 56.61
N ARG A 5 11.57 19.57 55.54
CA ARG A 5 10.90 18.24 55.38
C ARG A 5 9.41 17.98 55.75
N LEU A 6 8.78 17.35 54.72
CA LEU A 6 7.94 16.14 54.67
C LEU A 6 6.52 16.11 55.26
N GLY A 7 5.58 15.61 54.43
CA GLY A 7 4.41 14.90 54.95
C GLY A 7 3.31 14.60 53.91
N ARG A 8 3.35 13.37 53.36
CA ARG A 8 2.21 12.47 53.03
C ARG A 8 1.10 12.94 52.07
N TRP A 9 0.92 12.18 50.98
CA TRP A 9 -0.40 11.95 50.37
C TRP A 9 -0.66 10.45 50.19
N LEU A 10 -1.92 10.10 50.46
CA LEU A 10 -2.50 8.77 50.59
C LEU A 10 -2.42 7.93 49.30
N ALA A 11 -2.27 6.63 49.51
CA ALA A 11 -2.65 5.61 48.55
C ALA A 11 -4.18 5.58 48.36
N CYS A 12 -4.63 5.58 47.11
CA CYS A 12 -5.92 5.02 46.71
C CYS A 12 -5.65 4.09 45.53
N VAL A 13 -5.87 2.81 45.78
CA VAL A 13 -5.91 1.74 44.78
C VAL A 13 -7.16 1.96 43.95
N LEU A 14 -6.98 2.31 42.68
CA LEU A 14 -8.02 2.26 41.66
C LEU A 14 -7.57 1.21 40.65
N VAL A 15 -8.19 0.04 40.75
CA VAL A 15 -8.18 -1.00 39.72
C VAL A 15 -8.90 -0.39 38.51
N ALA A 16 -8.14 0.14 37.56
CA ALA A 16 -8.67 0.47 36.25
C ALA A 16 -8.67 -0.83 35.42
N MET A 17 -9.84 -1.49 35.35
CA MET A 17 -10.12 -2.31 34.18
C MET A 17 -10.25 -1.36 32.99
N ALA A 18 -9.23 -1.35 32.14
CA ALA A 18 -9.33 -0.70 30.84
C ALA A 18 -10.32 -1.50 29.98
N PRO A 19 -11.30 -0.85 29.33
CA PRO A 19 -12.12 -1.51 28.33
C PRO A 19 -11.23 -1.91 27.15
N VAL A 20 -11.39 -3.16 26.70
CA VAL A 20 -10.82 -3.68 25.47
C VAL A 20 -11.38 -2.84 24.30
N MET A 21 -10.56 -1.91 23.83
CA MET A 21 -10.74 -1.26 22.53
C MET A 21 -10.15 -2.20 21.48
N VAL A 22 -10.99 -2.75 20.60
CA VAL A 22 -10.54 -3.18 19.27
C VAL A 22 -10.99 -2.07 18.31
N ALA A 23 -10.12 -1.09 18.13
CA ALA A 23 -10.21 -0.07 17.09
C ALA A 23 -9.44 -0.55 15.87
N GLY A 24 -9.80 -0.07 14.67
CA GLY A 24 -8.93 -0.13 13.51
C GLY A 24 -7.54 0.38 13.90
N GLN A 25 -6.52 -0.45 13.70
CA GLN A 25 -5.16 -0.12 14.09
C GLN A 25 -4.60 0.90 13.11
N GLU A 26 -4.54 2.17 13.52
CA GLU A 26 -3.47 3.04 13.04
C GLU A 26 -2.14 2.33 13.33
N ALA A 27 -1.25 2.26 12.33
CA ALA A 27 0.08 1.67 12.51
C ALA A 27 0.76 2.28 13.73
N ALA A 28 1.23 1.43 14.65
CA ALA A 28 1.84 1.92 15.88
C ALA A 28 3.11 2.73 15.54
N THR A 29 3.23 3.95 16.06
CA THR A 29 4.45 4.74 15.92
C THR A 29 5.42 4.41 17.06
N LEU A 30 6.65 4.00 16.73
CA LEU A 30 7.67 3.70 17.75
C LEU A 30 8.57 4.93 17.97
N PRO A 31 8.80 5.36 19.22
CA PRO A 31 9.76 6.42 19.49
C PRO A 31 11.20 5.94 19.24
N PRO A 32 12.12 6.83 18.83
CA PRO A 32 13.53 6.47 18.68
C PRO A 32 14.15 6.11 20.04
N GLN A 33 14.88 5.00 20.10
CA GLN A 33 15.63 4.58 21.28
C GLN A 33 16.91 5.42 21.46
N GLN A 34 17.51 5.84 20.34
CA GLN A 34 18.68 6.70 20.27
C GLN A 34 18.75 7.41 18.93
N GLN A 35 19.24 8.65 18.93
CA GLN A 35 19.65 9.37 17.72
C GLN A 35 21.14 9.67 17.82
N ILE A 36 21.87 9.39 16.75
CA ILE A 36 23.31 9.59 16.60
C ILE A 36 23.50 10.63 15.49
N GLY A 37 24.05 11.80 15.83
CA GLY A 37 24.37 12.87 14.90
C GLY A 37 25.84 13.29 14.98
N GLY A 38 26.18 14.43 14.37
CA GLY A 38 27.55 14.95 14.34
C GLY A 38 28.41 14.36 13.23
N PHE A 39 27.78 14.08 12.09
CA PHE A 39 28.46 13.78 10.82
C PHE A 39 28.52 15.07 10.00
N ASP A 40 29.66 15.31 9.34
CA ASP A 40 29.87 16.52 8.52
C ASP A 40 29.19 16.42 7.14
N ASP A 41 28.72 15.23 6.76
CA ASP A 41 28.05 14.92 5.50
C ASP A 41 26.96 13.85 5.72
N TRP A 42 26.28 13.43 4.66
CA TRP A 42 25.24 12.41 4.67
C TRP A 42 25.72 11.12 5.33
N THR A 43 24.83 10.48 6.07
CA THR A 43 25.02 9.09 6.49
C THR A 43 24.50 8.21 5.37
N THR A 44 25.38 7.41 4.80
CA THR A 44 25.14 6.70 3.52
C THR A 44 24.87 5.22 3.72
N SER A 45 25.40 4.63 4.78
CA SER A 45 25.27 3.20 5.06
C SER A 45 25.41 2.91 6.55
N VAL A 46 24.77 1.82 6.98
CA VAL A 46 24.90 1.26 8.32
C VAL A 46 25.07 -0.24 8.26
N ALA A 47 25.82 -0.80 9.20
CA ALA A 47 25.92 -2.24 9.40
C ALA A 47 26.09 -2.57 10.90
N ILE A 48 25.40 -3.60 11.37
CA ILE A 48 25.58 -4.13 12.73
C ILE A 48 26.43 -5.40 12.63
N SER A 49 27.41 -5.54 13.52
CA SER A 49 28.23 -6.74 13.59
C SER A 49 27.39 -7.97 13.97
N PRO A 50 27.69 -9.17 13.44
CA PRO A 50 26.96 -10.40 13.78
C PRO A 50 26.90 -10.74 15.28
N ASP A 51 27.83 -10.24 16.09
CA ASP A 51 27.77 -10.37 17.56
C ASP A 51 26.80 -9.38 18.24
N GLY A 52 26.19 -8.47 17.46
CA GLY A 52 25.21 -7.48 17.90
C GLY A 52 25.78 -6.29 18.67
N LYS A 53 27.10 -6.14 18.77
CA LYS A 53 27.74 -5.15 19.65
C LYS A 53 28.21 -3.88 18.97
N THR A 54 28.67 -3.99 17.72
CA THR A 54 29.30 -2.88 17.00
C THR A 54 28.39 -2.41 15.87
N LEU A 55 28.11 -1.11 15.83
CA LEU A 55 27.46 -0.44 14.71
C LEU A 55 28.53 0.32 13.91
N ALA A 56 28.65 0.03 12.61
CA ALA A 56 29.42 0.82 11.67
C ALA A 56 28.51 1.79 10.93
N ILE A 57 28.92 3.06 10.83
CA ILE A 57 28.18 4.13 10.16
C ILE A 57 29.07 4.79 9.12
N GLY A 58 28.68 4.69 7.85
CA GLY A 58 29.42 5.22 6.71
C GLY A 58 28.99 6.64 6.34
N SER A 59 29.96 7.51 6.08
CA SER A 59 29.77 8.88 5.58
C SER A 59 30.84 9.19 4.51
N TYR A 60 31.01 10.46 4.18
CA TYR A 60 32.04 10.89 3.22
C TYR A 60 33.44 10.69 3.82
N ASP A 61 34.24 9.85 3.17
CA ASP A 61 35.61 9.44 3.50
C ASP A 61 35.82 8.77 4.87
N VAL A 62 34.79 8.60 5.69
CA VAL A 62 34.90 8.04 7.04
C VAL A 62 33.88 6.93 7.32
N VAL A 63 34.27 6.01 8.20
CA VAL A 63 33.35 5.09 8.86
C VAL A 63 33.52 5.23 10.37
N LYS A 64 32.45 5.59 11.08
CA LYS A 64 32.44 5.65 12.54
C LYS A 64 31.97 4.33 13.13
N LEU A 65 32.67 3.81 14.12
CA LEU A 65 32.32 2.60 14.85
C LEU A 65 31.74 2.98 16.21
N TRP A 66 30.57 2.45 16.52
CA TRP A 66 29.82 2.70 17.74
C TRP A 66 29.59 1.40 18.50
N ASP A 67 29.62 1.49 19.82
CA ASP A 67 29.17 0.43 20.71
C ASP A 67 27.66 0.60 20.95
N LEU A 68 26.87 -0.41 20.58
CA LEU A 68 25.41 -0.35 20.66
C LEU A 68 24.89 -0.40 22.10
N ASP A 69 25.65 -0.98 23.04
CA ASP A 69 25.20 -1.17 24.42
C ASP A 69 25.54 0.05 25.28
N SER A 70 26.79 0.54 25.20
CA SER A 70 27.24 1.76 25.89
C SER A 70 26.87 3.05 25.16
N LYS A 71 26.36 2.96 23.92
CA LYS A 71 25.92 4.09 23.10
C LYS A 71 27.02 5.10 22.82
N ALA A 72 28.27 4.64 22.71
CA ALA A 72 29.45 5.49 22.58
C ALA A 72 30.23 5.21 21.29
N GLU A 73 30.81 6.26 20.70
CA GLU A 73 31.76 6.13 19.60
C GLU A 73 33.03 5.44 20.10
N ARG A 74 33.43 4.34 19.45
CA ARG A 74 34.63 3.56 19.77
C ARG A 74 35.84 4.01 18.95
N ALA A 75 35.63 4.29 17.67
CA ALA A 75 36.69 4.66 16.74
C ALA A 75 36.13 5.29 15.45
N THR A 76 36.99 5.98 14.71
CA THR A 76 36.73 6.46 13.35
C THR A 76 37.79 5.91 12.40
N LEU A 77 37.36 5.32 11.28
CA LEU A 77 38.20 4.82 10.21
C LEU A 77 38.28 5.87 9.09
N ASP A 78 39.49 6.34 8.75
CA ASP A 78 39.75 7.21 7.61
C ASP A 78 39.89 6.36 6.33
N THR A 79 38.80 6.26 5.57
CA THR A 79 38.69 5.37 4.42
C THR A 79 39.18 5.98 3.12
N ARG A 80 39.06 7.32 2.96
CA ARG A 80 39.37 8.06 1.72
C ARG A 80 38.79 7.42 0.47
N CYS A 81 37.55 6.95 0.55
CA CYS A 81 36.88 6.20 -0.51
C CYS A 81 35.77 6.99 -1.21
N GLY A 82 35.68 8.31 -0.98
CA GLY A 82 34.48 9.09 -1.25
C GLY A 82 33.38 8.69 -0.27
N TYR A 83 32.14 8.63 -0.74
CA TYR A 83 31.05 8.09 0.09
C TYR A 83 31.25 6.59 0.35
N ALA A 84 31.26 6.19 1.63
CA ALA A 84 31.17 4.80 2.07
C ALA A 84 29.73 4.27 1.86
N GLN A 85 29.36 3.99 0.61
CA GLN A 85 27.99 3.73 0.18
C GLN A 85 27.36 2.46 0.76
N CYS A 86 28.17 1.48 1.15
CA CYS A 86 27.69 0.19 1.63
C CYS A 86 28.72 -0.45 2.57
N LEU A 87 28.22 -1.11 3.62
CA LEU A 87 29.01 -1.69 4.70
C LEU A 87 28.52 -3.10 5.01
N THR A 88 29.45 -4.01 5.31
CA THR A 88 29.07 -5.32 5.87
C THR A 88 30.21 -5.91 6.69
N PHE A 89 29.87 -6.63 7.75
CA PHE A 89 30.85 -7.35 8.57
C PHE A 89 30.99 -8.79 8.09
N THR A 90 32.18 -9.37 8.24
CA THR A 90 32.34 -10.82 8.12
C THR A 90 31.55 -11.51 9.23
N ALA A 91 31.11 -12.76 8.99
CA ALA A 91 30.26 -13.53 9.93
C ALA A 91 30.88 -13.68 11.34
N ASP A 92 32.22 -13.71 11.42
CA ASP A 92 32.98 -13.77 12.67
C ASP A 92 33.21 -12.40 13.34
N SER A 93 32.65 -11.33 12.77
CA SER A 93 32.84 -9.92 13.18
C SER A 93 34.31 -9.43 13.15
N SER A 94 35.23 -10.19 12.55
CA SER A 94 36.66 -9.87 12.58
C SER A 94 37.05 -8.78 11.59
N ASN A 95 36.31 -8.65 10.49
CA ASN A 95 36.54 -7.64 9.47
C ASN A 95 35.27 -6.86 9.12
N LEU A 96 35.47 -5.60 8.74
CA LEU A 96 34.47 -4.74 8.10
C LEU A 96 34.87 -4.52 6.65
N LEU A 97 33.91 -4.72 5.75
CA LEU A 97 34.04 -4.42 4.35
C LEU A 97 33.36 -3.09 4.05
N VAL A 98 34.08 -2.22 3.35
CA VAL A 98 33.64 -0.87 3.01
C VAL A 98 33.67 -0.69 1.49
N GLY A 99 32.49 -0.56 0.89
CA GLY A 99 32.35 -0.21 -0.52
C GLY A 99 32.30 1.31 -0.70
N GLY A 100 33.15 1.82 -1.59
CA GLY A 100 33.17 3.23 -1.97
C GLY A 100 33.43 3.41 -3.46
N TYR A 101 34.03 4.53 -3.85
CA TYR A 101 34.36 4.80 -5.24
C TYR A 101 35.48 3.86 -5.74
N GLN A 102 35.13 2.94 -6.65
CA GLN A 102 36.02 2.00 -7.35
C GLN A 102 36.77 0.98 -6.48
N GLN A 103 36.49 0.94 -5.17
CA GLN A 103 37.27 0.18 -4.20
C GLN A 103 36.37 -0.48 -3.17
N LEU A 104 36.66 -1.76 -2.92
CA LEU A 104 36.18 -2.49 -1.75
C LEU A 104 37.35 -2.61 -0.76
N GLN A 105 37.24 -1.96 0.39
CA GLN A 105 38.27 -2.00 1.43
C GLN A 105 37.93 -3.05 2.48
N VAL A 106 38.91 -3.81 2.93
CA VAL A 106 38.79 -4.78 4.04
C VAL A 106 39.54 -4.23 5.24
N TRP A 107 38.84 -4.04 6.35
CA TRP A 107 39.37 -3.47 7.58
C TRP A 107 39.33 -4.49 8.71
N SER A 108 40.44 -4.66 9.42
CA SER A 108 40.49 -5.49 10.62
C SER A 108 39.85 -4.76 11.80
N MET A 109 38.84 -5.38 12.43
CA MET A 109 38.18 -4.82 13.62
C MET A 109 39.01 -4.94 14.90
N GLN A 110 40.02 -5.81 14.90
CA GLN A 110 40.97 -5.92 16.00
C GLN A 110 42.02 -4.80 15.98
N THR A 111 42.56 -4.48 14.79
CA THR A 111 43.66 -3.51 14.66
C THR A 111 43.21 -2.12 14.22
N LEU A 112 41.97 -2.00 13.73
CA LEU A 112 41.40 -0.79 13.12
C LEU A 112 42.24 -0.26 11.96
N LYS A 113 42.85 -1.19 11.21
CA LYS A 113 43.66 -0.90 10.03
C LYS A 113 43.08 -1.58 8.80
N ARG A 114 43.35 -0.97 7.64
CA ARG A 114 42.97 -1.51 6.34
C ARG A 114 43.93 -2.63 5.95
N ASP A 115 43.41 -3.85 5.88
CA ASP A 115 44.13 -5.08 5.55
C ASP A 115 44.26 -5.29 4.04
N ALA A 116 43.27 -4.85 3.25
CA ALA A 116 43.27 -4.98 1.80
C ALA A 116 42.42 -3.92 1.10
N VAL A 117 42.68 -3.76 -0.20
CA VAL A 117 41.83 -3.04 -1.14
C VAL A 117 41.63 -3.92 -2.37
N LEU A 118 40.40 -4.34 -2.63
CA LEU A 118 40.03 -5.06 -3.84
C LEU A 118 39.61 -4.03 -4.90
N LYS A 119 40.26 -4.11 -6.07
CA LYS A 119 40.08 -3.16 -7.18
C LYS A 119 39.54 -3.90 -8.39
N GLY A 120 38.72 -3.21 -9.19
CA GLY A 120 38.18 -3.73 -10.45
C GLY A 120 36.98 -2.94 -10.94
N HIS A 121 36.14 -2.48 -10.01
CA HIS A 121 35.01 -1.62 -10.31
C HIS A 121 35.42 -0.23 -10.81
N LYS A 122 34.57 0.37 -11.65
CA LYS A 122 34.80 1.67 -12.31
C LYS A 122 33.83 2.77 -11.89
N GLY A 123 32.98 2.53 -10.89
CA GLY A 123 32.04 3.50 -10.31
C GLY A 123 31.92 3.33 -8.80
N TYR A 124 30.91 3.96 -8.19
CA TYR A 124 30.59 3.64 -6.79
C TYR A 124 30.07 2.21 -6.68
N ILE A 125 30.60 1.47 -5.70
CA ILE A 125 29.97 0.24 -5.23
C ILE A 125 28.75 0.67 -4.43
N ARG A 126 27.57 0.19 -4.82
CA ARG A 126 26.28 0.63 -4.27
C ARG A 126 25.77 -0.29 -3.17
N ASP A 127 26.08 -1.57 -3.26
CA ASP A 127 25.59 -2.58 -2.32
C ASP A 127 26.52 -3.81 -2.23
N LEU A 128 26.43 -4.54 -1.11
CA LEU A 128 27.26 -5.69 -0.74
C LEU A 128 26.38 -6.82 -0.19
N ALA A 129 26.53 -8.02 -0.75
CA ALA A 129 25.84 -9.21 -0.23
C ALA A 129 26.78 -10.40 -0.07
N PHE A 130 26.80 -10.99 1.12
CA PHE A 130 27.51 -12.24 1.37
C PHE A 130 26.73 -13.42 0.81
N GLY A 131 27.45 -14.37 0.21
CA GLY A 131 26.93 -15.70 -0.04
C GLY A 131 26.74 -16.46 1.28
N PRO A 132 25.82 -17.45 1.31
CA PRO A 132 25.55 -18.23 2.53
C PRO A 132 26.75 -19.05 3.01
N ASP A 133 27.78 -19.23 2.17
CA ASP A 133 29.05 -19.83 2.55
C ASP A 133 29.93 -18.92 3.44
N GLY A 134 29.61 -17.64 3.55
CA GLY A 134 30.38 -16.64 4.31
C GLY A 134 31.76 -16.30 3.72
N MET A 135 32.10 -16.86 2.55
CA MET A 135 33.42 -16.76 1.91
C MET A 135 33.37 -15.93 0.64
N ARG A 136 32.24 -15.95 -0.06
CA ARG A 136 32.00 -15.16 -1.28
C ARG A 136 31.20 -13.91 -0.96
N LEU A 137 31.56 -12.81 -1.61
CA LEU A 137 30.87 -11.53 -1.53
C LEU A 137 30.53 -11.04 -2.93
N ALA A 138 29.27 -10.67 -3.16
CA ALA A 138 28.85 -9.95 -4.36
C ALA A 138 28.86 -8.43 -4.10
N THR A 139 29.33 -7.67 -5.10
CA THR A 139 29.37 -6.20 -5.08
C THR A 139 28.60 -5.64 -6.27
N ALA A 140 27.55 -4.84 -6.02
CA ALA A 140 26.81 -4.10 -7.05
C ALA A 140 27.49 -2.76 -7.35
N CYS A 141 27.56 -2.34 -8.61
CA CYS A 141 28.25 -1.10 -8.97
C CYS A 141 27.58 -0.31 -10.09
N GLU A 142 27.78 1.01 -10.03
CA GLU A 142 27.40 1.97 -11.08
C GLU A 142 28.07 1.71 -12.42
N ASP A 143 29.14 0.93 -12.47
CA ASP A 143 29.76 0.48 -13.72
C ASP A 143 28.94 -0.57 -14.47
N ARG A 144 27.73 -0.87 -13.98
CA ARG A 144 26.75 -1.82 -14.51
C ARG A 144 27.22 -3.26 -14.42
N THR A 145 28.02 -3.57 -13.41
CA THR A 145 28.47 -4.94 -13.16
C THR A 145 28.23 -5.33 -11.72
N VAL A 146 28.02 -6.64 -11.52
CA VAL A 146 28.20 -7.28 -10.22
C VAL A 146 29.50 -8.07 -10.26
N ARG A 147 30.37 -7.92 -9.26
CA ARG A 147 31.56 -8.76 -9.10
C ARG A 147 31.41 -9.66 -7.89
N ILE A 148 31.84 -10.91 -8.02
CA ILE A 148 31.88 -11.87 -6.92
C ILE A 148 33.34 -12.07 -6.53
N TRP A 149 33.63 -11.87 -5.25
CA TRP A 149 34.97 -11.96 -4.66
C TRP A 149 35.04 -13.16 -3.74
N ASN A 150 36.14 -13.90 -3.78
CA ASN A 150 36.51 -14.80 -2.72
C ASN A 150 37.36 -14.03 -1.70
N LEU A 151 36.91 -13.95 -0.45
CA LEU A 151 37.60 -13.17 0.57
C LEU A 151 38.82 -13.88 1.18
N GLN A 152 38.92 -15.21 1.03
CA GLN A 152 40.06 -15.98 1.52
C GLN A 152 41.34 -15.64 0.77
N ASP A 153 41.27 -15.64 -0.55
CA ASP A 153 42.40 -15.33 -1.44
C ASP A 153 42.35 -13.91 -2.02
N ARG A 154 41.27 -13.17 -1.72
CA ARG A 154 41.06 -11.76 -2.07
C ARG A 154 41.05 -11.52 -3.58
N LYS A 155 40.47 -12.46 -4.33
CA LYS A 155 40.36 -12.40 -5.78
C LYS A 155 38.93 -12.36 -6.26
N GLU A 156 38.74 -11.70 -7.39
CA GLU A 156 37.50 -11.82 -8.15
C GLU A 156 37.42 -13.21 -8.76
N VAL A 157 36.28 -13.87 -8.55
CA VAL A 157 35.99 -15.21 -9.10
C VAL A 157 34.95 -15.17 -10.22
N ARG A 158 34.11 -14.12 -10.26
CA ARG A 158 33.07 -13.97 -11.29
C ARG A 158 32.71 -12.49 -11.49
N GLN A 159 32.31 -12.16 -12.71
CA GLN A 159 31.64 -10.91 -13.05
C GLN A 159 30.31 -11.23 -13.76
N VAL A 160 29.24 -10.56 -13.35
CA VAL A 160 27.93 -10.55 -14.01
C VAL A 160 27.75 -9.19 -14.69
N GLY A 161 27.33 -9.19 -15.96
CA GLY A 161 27.18 -7.98 -16.77
C GLY A 161 28.20 -7.83 -17.91
N PRO A 162 28.17 -6.69 -18.63
CA PRO A 162 27.48 -5.45 -18.26
C PRO A 162 25.95 -5.56 -18.37
N LEU A 163 25.25 -5.04 -17.36
CA LEU A 163 23.81 -4.88 -17.32
C LEU A 163 23.39 -3.56 -18.04
N GLU A 164 22.09 -3.34 -18.21
CA GLU A 164 21.57 -2.21 -18.97
C GLU A 164 21.80 -0.88 -18.22
N TYR A 165 21.49 -0.87 -16.93
CA TYR A 165 21.57 0.29 -16.04
C TYR A 165 22.56 0.05 -14.88
N PRO A 166 22.92 1.11 -14.11
CA PRO A 166 23.65 0.95 -12.85
C PRO A 166 22.99 -0.07 -11.95
N VAL A 167 23.79 -0.94 -11.32
CA VAL A 167 23.28 -1.90 -10.34
C VAL A 167 23.30 -1.23 -8.97
N LEU A 168 22.11 -1.03 -8.40
CA LEU A 168 21.94 -0.33 -7.12
C LEU A 168 21.82 -1.28 -5.94
N GLY A 169 21.26 -2.48 -6.13
CA GLY A 169 21.14 -3.51 -5.10
C GLY A 169 21.54 -4.91 -5.59
N VAL A 170 22.01 -5.76 -4.68
CA VAL A 170 22.38 -7.15 -4.94
C VAL A 170 22.05 -8.05 -3.75
N ALA A 171 21.55 -9.25 -4.00
CA ALA A 171 21.34 -10.24 -2.96
C ALA A 171 21.73 -11.65 -3.40
N TRP A 172 22.15 -12.48 -2.46
CA TRP A 172 22.34 -13.92 -2.67
C TRP A 172 21.08 -14.67 -2.25
N SER A 173 20.71 -15.70 -3.00
CA SER A 173 19.72 -16.65 -2.52
C SER A 173 20.24 -17.43 -1.31
N PRO A 174 19.36 -17.84 -0.37
CA PRO A 174 19.77 -18.58 0.83
C PRO A 174 20.50 -19.91 0.53
N ASP A 175 20.20 -20.52 -0.61
CA ASP A 175 20.86 -21.74 -1.09
C ASP A 175 22.20 -21.49 -1.82
N GLY A 176 22.56 -20.23 -2.05
CA GLY A 176 23.80 -19.80 -2.67
C GLY A 176 23.88 -20.05 -4.18
N ARG A 177 22.76 -20.34 -4.83
CA ARG A 177 22.72 -20.68 -6.27
C ARG A 177 22.45 -19.47 -7.16
N LEU A 178 21.77 -18.46 -6.63
CA LEU A 178 21.31 -17.30 -7.39
C LEU A 178 21.87 -16.00 -6.82
N ILE A 179 22.06 -15.03 -7.72
CA ILE A 179 22.24 -13.61 -7.43
C ILE A 179 21.02 -12.87 -7.95
N ALA A 180 20.41 -12.03 -7.13
CA ALA A 180 19.44 -11.06 -7.58
C ALA A 180 20.10 -9.69 -7.78
N THR A 181 19.64 -8.94 -8.76
CA THR A 181 20.12 -7.57 -9.06
C THR A 181 18.96 -6.61 -9.22
N ALA A 182 19.05 -5.44 -8.60
CA ALA A 182 18.18 -4.29 -8.83
C ALA A 182 18.92 -3.23 -9.65
N GLU A 183 18.40 -2.92 -10.83
CA GLU A 183 18.95 -1.94 -11.77
C GLU A 183 18.16 -0.62 -11.75
N GLY A 184 18.87 0.52 -11.72
CA GLY A 184 18.23 1.83 -11.69
C GLY A 184 19.19 3.00 -11.86
N ASP A 185 18.66 4.14 -12.32
CA ASP A 185 19.41 5.38 -12.44
C ASP A 185 18.54 6.56 -11.97
N GLU A 186 18.89 7.13 -10.82
CA GLU A 186 18.18 8.29 -10.25
C GLU A 186 18.21 9.53 -11.17
N THR A 187 19.12 9.58 -12.14
CA THR A 187 19.18 10.67 -13.12
C THR A 187 18.22 10.45 -14.29
N ARG A 188 17.65 9.25 -14.44
CA ARG A 188 16.76 8.84 -15.55
C ARG A 188 15.44 8.28 -15.02
N LEU A 189 14.68 9.14 -14.33
CA LEU A 189 13.44 8.81 -13.62
C LEU A 189 12.29 8.18 -14.45
N THR A 190 12.42 8.11 -15.78
CA THR A 190 11.40 7.56 -16.69
C THR A 190 11.78 6.20 -17.27
N LYS A 191 12.94 5.65 -16.90
CA LYS A 191 13.39 4.33 -17.34
C LYS A 191 12.95 3.25 -16.36
N PRO A 192 12.51 2.08 -16.86
CA PRO A 192 12.14 0.98 -16.00
C PRO A 192 13.35 0.52 -15.18
N GLY A 193 13.07 -0.12 -14.06
CA GLY A 193 14.06 -0.72 -13.17
C GLY A 193 14.02 -2.23 -13.26
N PRO A 194 14.85 -2.86 -14.12
CA PRO A 194 14.92 -4.31 -14.19
C PRO A 194 15.32 -4.94 -12.85
N VAL A 195 14.67 -6.06 -12.53
CA VAL A 195 15.08 -6.95 -11.45
C VAL A 195 15.37 -8.30 -12.07
N GLN A 196 16.59 -8.83 -11.87
CA GLN A 196 17.06 -10.01 -12.57
C GLN A 196 17.71 -11.02 -11.64
N LEU A 197 17.56 -12.30 -11.97
CA LEU A 197 18.14 -13.45 -11.29
C LEU A 197 19.20 -14.09 -12.16
N TRP A 198 20.37 -14.32 -11.57
CA TRP A 198 21.55 -14.83 -12.24
C TRP A 198 22.04 -16.07 -11.53
N ASN A 199 22.59 -17.02 -12.27
CA ASN A 199 23.24 -18.17 -11.68
C ASN A 199 24.59 -17.73 -11.11
N ALA A 200 24.79 -17.90 -9.81
CA ALA A 200 25.95 -17.37 -9.11
C ALA A 200 27.28 -18.02 -9.55
N GLU A 201 27.23 -19.27 -10.02
CA GLU A 201 28.42 -20.02 -10.44
C GLU A 201 28.85 -19.67 -11.87
N SER A 202 27.91 -19.71 -12.82
CA SER A 202 28.16 -19.47 -14.24
C SER A 202 28.16 -17.98 -14.62
N GLY A 203 27.38 -17.16 -13.91
CA GLY A 203 27.11 -15.77 -14.25
C GLY A 203 26.05 -15.60 -15.34
N GLU A 204 25.35 -16.67 -15.73
CA GLU A 204 24.30 -16.62 -16.75
C GLU A 204 22.98 -16.09 -16.17
N LEU A 205 22.23 -15.34 -16.99
CA LEU A 205 20.89 -14.88 -16.64
C LEU A 205 19.95 -16.09 -16.55
N VAL A 206 19.37 -16.30 -15.37
CA VAL A 206 18.39 -17.35 -15.13
C VAL A 206 16.99 -16.84 -15.46
N ARG A 207 16.66 -15.62 -15.02
CA ARG A 207 15.33 -15.05 -15.18
C ARG A 207 15.34 -13.53 -15.03
N ALA A 208 14.58 -12.83 -15.86
CA ALA A 208 14.17 -11.45 -15.59
C ALA A 208 12.79 -11.46 -14.92
N LEU A 209 12.66 -10.72 -13.81
CA LEU A 209 11.39 -10.53 -13.11
C LEU A 209 10.66 -9.29 -13.66
N SER A 210 9.37 -9.17 -13.37
CA SER A 210 8.60 -7.98 -13.75
C SER A 210 9.30 -6.71 -13.23
N PRO A 211 9.61 -5.74 -14.11
CA PRO A 211 10.41 -4.60 -13.72
C PRO A 211 9.59 -3.60 -12.90
N HIS A 212 10.29 -2.77 -12.12
CA HIS A 212 9.74 -1.52 -11.62
C HIS A 212 9.46 -0.55 -12.79
N GLU A 213 8.42 0.29 -12.67
CA GLU A 213 8.09 1.29 -13.70
C GLU A 213 9.17 2.37 -13.82
N LYS A 214 9.90 2.58 -12.72
CA LYS A 214 11.07 3.44 -12.62
C LYS A 214 12.26 2.64 -12.08
N GLY A 215 13.45 3.24 -12.02
CA GLY A 215 14.66 2.55 -11.55
C GLY A 215 14.45 1.79 -10.23
N SER A 216 14.88 0.54 -10.17
CA SER A 216 14.87 -0.28 -8.96
C SER A 216 16.11 0.02 -8.14
N THR A 217 15.97 0.00 -6.81
CA THR A 217 16.94 0.59 -5.89
C THR A 217 17.60 -0.43 -4.97
N ASP A 218 16.89 -1.49 -4.61
CA ASP A 218 17.40 -2.54 -3.71
C ASP A 218 16.63 -3.86 -3.92
N VAL A 219 17.19 -4.98 -3.45
CA VAL A 219 16.63 -6.32 -3.59
C VAL A 219 17.03 -7.23 -2.42
N THR A 220 16.12 -8.09 -1.97
CA THR A 220 16.41 -9.07 -0.91
C THR A 220 15.61 -10.36 -1.08
N PHE A 221 16.19 -11.51 -0.74
CA PHE A 221 15.50 -12.80 -0.72
C PHE A 221 14.82 -13.02 0.64
N SER A 222 13.67 -13.70 0.65
CA SER A 222 13.15 -14.25 1.89
C SER A 222 14.09 -15.32 2.45
N PRO A 223 14.15 -15.52 3.78
CA PRO A 223 15.07 -16.49 4.38
C PRO A 223 14.88 -17.94 3.92
N ASP A 224 13.65 -18.31 3.54
CA ASP A 224 13.31 -19.62 2.98
C ASP A 224 13.63 -19.74 1.48
N GLY A 225 14.00 -18.64 0.82
CA GLY A 225 14.33 -18.58 -0.60
C GLY A 225 13.14 -18.70 -1.54
N THR A 226 11.90 -18.64 -1.03
CA THR A 226 10.69 -18.78 -1.86
C THR A 226 10.24 -17.46 -2.47
N ARG A 227 10.62 -16.33 -1.88
CA ARG A 227 10.22 -14.99 -2.30
C ARG A 227 11.42 -14.07 -2.46
N LEU A 228 11.17 -12.98 -3.18
CA LEU A 228 12.08 -11.85 -3.32
C LEU A 228 11.32 -10.54 -3.17
N LEU A 229 11.93 -9.56 -2.52
CA LEU A 229 11.43 -8.18 -2.47
C LEU A 229 12.37 -7.28 -3.26
N SER A 230 11.81 -6.31 -3.97
CA SER A 230 12.60 -5.22 -4.56
C SER A 230 11.96 -3.87 -4.30
N THR A 231 12.78 -2.83 -4.19
CA THR A 231 12.33 -1.44 -4.05
C THR A 231 12.59 -0.64 -5.30
N GLY A 232 11.87 0.46 -5.49
CA GLY A 232 12.00 1.29 -6.66
C GLY A 232 11.62 2.75 -6.49
N LEU A 233 12.04 3.55 -7.47
CA LEU A 233 11.69 4.96 -7.58
C LEU A 233 10.21 5.20 -7.92
N ASP A 234 9.46 4.14 -8.19
CA ASP A 234 8.01 4.09 -8.35
C ASP A 234 7.25 3.97 -7.02
N GLU A 235 7.95 4.11 -5.89
CA GLU A 235 7.34 4.23 -4.55
C GLU A 235 6.72 2.91 -4.06
N HIS A 236 7.13 1.79 -4.67
CA HIS A 236 6.60 0.46 -4.39
C HIS A 236 7.68 -0.48 -3.85
N VAL A 237 7.24 -1.47 -3.08
CA VAL A 237 8.05 -2.64 -2.74
C VAL A 237 7.45 -3.84 -3.45
N ASN A 238 8.00 -4.26 -4.58
CA ASN A 238 7.48 -5.40 -5.33
C ASN A 238 7.80 -6.71 -4.61
N VAL A 239 6.89 -7.67 -4.69
CA VAL A 239 7.01 -9.01 -4.13
C VAL A 239 6.98 -10.02 -5.26
N TYR A 240 7.91 -10.96 -5.28
CA TYR A 240 7.97 -12.01 -6.29
C TYR A 240 7.97 -13.39 -5.64
N ASP A 241 7.28 -14.32 -6.29
CA ASP A 241 7.42 -15.75 -6.07
C ASP A 241 8.56 -16.27 -6.95
N LEU A 242 9.52 -16.99 -6.38
CA LEU A 242 10.68 -17.49 -7.09
C LEU A 242 10.47 -18.88 -7.71
N ALA A 243 9.39 -19.59 -7.35
CA ALA A 243 9.07 -20.89 -7.94
C ALA A 243 8.72 -20.73 -9.42
N ASP A 244 7.88 -19.74 -9.76
CA ASP A 244 7.49 -19.44 -11.13
C ASP A 244 8.01 -18.09 -11.65
N GLY A 245 8.60 -17.27 -10.78
CA GLY A 245 9.19 -15.98 -11.11
C GLY A 245 8.18 -14.85 -11.31
N LYS A 246 6.92 -15.04 -10.90
CA LYS A 246 5.86 -14.04 -11.06
C LYS A 246 5.87 -13.02 -9.92
N ALA A 247 5.46 -11.80 -10.25
CA ALA A 247 5.15 -10.80 -9.24
C ALA A 247 3.86 -11.18 -8.52
N LEU A 248 3.90 -11.28 -7.19
CA LEU A 248 2.73 -11.49 -6.32
C LEU A 248 1.96 -10.18 -6.07
N GLY A 249 2.61 -9.04 -6.32
CA GLY A 249 2.07 -7.71 -6.10
C GLY A 249 3.15 -6.77 -5.59
N PHE A 250 2.73 -5.74 -4.86
CA PHE A 250 3.64 -4.85 -4.17
C PHE A 250 3.03 -4.37 -2.85
N PHE A 251 3.88 -4.04 -1.89
CA PHE A 251 3.48 -3.29 -0.70
C PHE A 251 3.44 -1.81 -1.05
N GLY A 252 2.24 -1.24 -0.99
CA GLY A 252 1.98 0.19 -1.20
C GLY A 252 2.10 1.00 0.08
N GLY A 253 1.78 2.29 0.00
CA GLY A 253 1.69 3.16 1.18
C GLY A 253 2.88 4.09 1.40
N HIS A 254 4.02 3.87 0.73
CA HIS A 254 5.08 4.88 0.70
C HIS A 254 4.67 6.08 -0.16
N SER A 255 4.90 7.28 0.35
CA SER A 255 4.64 8.54 -0.36
C SER A 255 5.87 9.08 -1.12
N ARG A 256 6.91 8.26 -1.23
CA ARG A 256 8.27 8.57 -1.72
C ARG A 256 8.92 7.34 -2.36
N PRO A 257 9.95 7.54 -3.21
CA PRO A 257 10.82 6.47 -3.67
C PRO A 257 11.30 5.57 -2.52
N THR A 258 11.20 4.26 -2.70
CA THR A 258 11.75 3.27 -1.77
C THR A 258 13.20 3.02 -2.14
N ASN A 259 14.09 2.97 -1.16
CA ASN A 259 15.54 3.03 -1.38
C ASN A 259 16.30 1.82 -0.85
N CYS A 260 15.73 1.14 0.14
CA CYS A 260 16.34 -0.03 0.77
C CYS A 260 15.24 -0.94 1.33
N VAL A 261 15.52 -2.25 1.34
CA VAL A 261 14.63 -3.27 1.89
C VAL A 261 15.41 -4.40 2.54
N LEU A 262 14.88 -4.95 3.63
CA LEU A 262 15.43 -6.14 4.27
C LEU A 262 14.33 -7.03 4.84
N TYR A 263 14.63 -8.33 4.93
CA TYR A 263 13.85 -9.29 5.70
C TYR A 263 14.39 -9.42 7.12
N SER A 264 13.52 -9.73 8.07
CA SER A 264 13.93 -10.34 9.33
C SER A 264 14.52 -11.73 9.08
N ALA A 265 15.51 -12.12 9.88
CA ALA A 265 16.19 -13.42 9.71
C ALA A 265 15.24 -14.63 9.85
N ASP A 266 14.13 -14.45 10.58
CA ASP A 266 13.08 -15.44 10.77
C ASP A 266 11.94 -15.34 9.74
N GLY A 267 11.99 -14.36 8.83
CA GLY A 267 11.00 -14.15 7.76
C GLY A 267 9.68 -13.53 8.21
N ARG A 268 9.48 -13.29 9.51
CA ARG A 268 8.19 -12.81 10.06
C ARG A 268 7.82 -11.38 9.65
N PHE A 269 8.79 -10.55 9.30
CA PHE A 269 8.54 -9.18 8.85
C PHE A 269 9.60 -8.74 7.85
N ALA A 270 9.25 -7.75 7.03
CA ALA A 270 10.19 -7.05 6.19
C ALA A 270 10.08 -5.54 6.42
N ILE A 271 11.15 -4.84 6.09
CA ILE A 271 11.31 -3.40 6.38
C ILE A 271 11.78 -2.70 5.13
N SER A 272 11.12 -1.61 4.78
CA SER A 272 11.52 -0.72 3.67
C SER A 272 11.77 0.70 4.16
N GLY A 273 12.78 1.35 3.61
CA GLY A 273 13.11 2.75 3.85
C GLY A 273 12.87 3.60 2.62
N SER A 274 12.21 4.75 2.77
CA SER A 274 11.84 5.64 1.66
C SER A 274 12.36 7.06 1.82
N GLY A 275 12.33 7.81 0.72
CA GLY A 275 12.68 9.22 0.66
C GLY A 275 13.29 9.62 -0.68
N GLY A 276 13.32 10.92 -0.98
CA GLY A 276 13.78 11.40 -2.29
C GLY A 276 14.01 12.90 -2.35
N ARG A 277 14.24 13.43 -3.56
CA ARG A 277 14.64 14.83 -3.79
C ARG A 277 13.52 15.88 -3.70
N PHE A 278 12.26 15.46 -3.60
CA PHE A 278 11.07 16.35 -3.62
C PHE A 278 10.39 16.44 -2.24
N LYS A 279 9.21 17.11 -2.14
CA LYS A 279 8.13 17.15 -1.09
C LYS A 279 7.96 15.94 -0.13
N GLY A 280 6.92 15.79 0.70
CA GLY A 280 6.53 14.48 1.27
C GLY A 280 7.35 13.91 2.45
N LYS A 281 6.89 12.77 2.99
CA LYS A 281 7.41 12.14 4.22
C LYS A 281 8.48 11.09 3.92
N ASN A 282 9.58 11.06 4.67
CA ASN A 282 10.56 9.98 4.60
C ASN A 282 10.18 8.92 5.63
N GLU A 283 9.65 7.81 5.14
CA GLU A 283 8.99 6.79 5.96
C GLU A 283 9.81 5.51 5.93
N ILE A 284 9.93 4.87 7.09
CA ILE A 284 10.35 3.48 7.20
C ILE A 284 9.10 2.68 7.56
N LYS A 285 8.79 1.66 6.76
CA LYS A 285 7.61 0.82 6.98
C LYS A 285 8.05 -0.59 7.31
N LEU A 286 7.43 -1.16 8.32
CA LEU A 286 7.50 -2.58 8.65
C LEU A 286 6.19 -3.21 8.21
N PHE A 287 6.27 -4.33 7.50
CA PHE A 287 5.09 -5.03 7.01
C PHE A 287 5.27 -6.54 7.14
N GLN A 288 4.14 -7.22 7.19
CA GLN A 288 4.06 -8.66 7.15
C GLN A 288 4.19 -9.13 5.68
N PRO A 289 5.18 -9.96 5.32
CA PRO A 289 5.46 -10.29 3.92
C PRO A 289 4.38 -11.15 3.27
N GLU A 290 3.58 -11.87 4.05
CA GLU A 290 2.56 -12.80 3.56
C GLU A 290 1.41 -12.08 2.87
N ASP A 291 0.88 -11.03 3.50
CA ASP A 291 -0.33 -10.30 3.10
C ASP A 291 -0.08 -8.80 2.84
N GLY A 292 1.09 -8.29 3.19
CA GLY A 292 1.44 -6.88 3.05
C GLY A 292 0.83 -5.97 4.09
N ARG A 293 0.30 -6.52 5.18
CA ARG A 293 -0.22 -5.74 6.30
C ARG A 293 0.90 -4.89 6.89
N GLU A 294 0.68 -3.58 6.92
CA GLU A 294 1.59 -2.66 7.60
C GLU A 294 1.51 -2.89 9.11
N LEU A 295 2.65 -3.16 9.74
CA LEU A 295 2.78 -3.36 11.18
C LEU A 295 3.08 -2.04 11.89
N VAL A 296 4.01 -1.26 11.33
CA VAL A 296 4.55 -0.03 11.92
C VAL A 296 5.03 0.91 10.82
N THR A 297 4.73 2.21 10.97
CA THR A 297 5.41 3.30 10.24
C THR A 297 6.28 4.11 11.20
N LEU A 298 7.52 4.37 10.80
CA LEU A 298 8.48 5.23 11.49
C LEU A 298 8.83 6.43 10.61
N ASP A 299 8.58 7.65 11.09
CA ASP A 299 8.60 8.87 10.27
C ASP A 299 9.42 10.01 10.91
N ARG A 300 10.67 9.72 11.29
CA ARG A 300 11.54 10.70 11.98
C ARG A 300 12.63 11.32 11.13
N HIS A 301 12.97 10.72 9.99
CA HIS A 301 14.02 11.26 9.14
C HIS A 301 13.52 12.45 8.31
N GLU A 302 14.33 13.51 8.27
CA GLU A 302 14.05 14.70 7.47
C GLU A 302 14.63 14.59 6.05
N GLY A 303 15.47 13.58 5.83
CA GLY A 303 16.09 13.27 4.54
C GLY A 303 15.79 11.86 4.07
N LYS A 304 16.25 11.56 2.85
CA LYS A 304 16.16 10.23 2.26
C LYS A 304 16.79 9.19 3.19
N VAL A 305 16.03 8.16 3.55
CA VAL A 305 16.57 6.97 4.22
C VAL A 305 17.47 6.24 3.24
N THR A 306 18.75 6.13 3.60
CA THR A 306 19.81 5.62 2.72
C THR A 306 20.12 4.15 2.95
N SER A 307 19.95 3.67 4.19
CA SER A 307 20.31 2.30 4.58
C SER A 307 19.61 1.90 5.86
N LEU A 308 19.36 0.59 5.99
CA LEU A 308 18.76 -0.05 7.16
C LEU A 308 19.62 -1.24 7.59
N ALA A 309 19.69 -1.49 8.90
CA ALA A 309 20.33 -2.68 9.46
C ALA A 309 19.55 -3.21 10.67
N LEU A 310 19.29 -4.52 10.70
CA LEU A 310 18.70 -5.20 11.86
C LEU A 310 19.78 -5.83 12.73
N SER A 311 19.58 -5.81 14.05
CA SER A 311 20.38 -6.62 14.96
C SER A 311 20.10 -8.12 14.74
N PRO A 312 21.06 -9.00 15.06
CA PRO A 312 20.90 -10.45 14.87
C PRO A 312 19.67 -11.06 15.57
N ASP A 313 19.22 -10.46 16.67
CA ASP A 313 18.03 -10.87 17.41
C ASP A 313 16.71 -10.24 16.89
N GLY A 314 16.79 -9.39 15.85
CA GLY A 314 15.68 -8.67 15.24
C GLY A 314 15.10 -7.54 16.10
N LYS A 315 15.64 -7.28 17.29
CA LYS A 315 15.03 -6.33 18.26
C LYS A 315 15.43 -4.88 18.03
N ARG A 316 16.56 -4.62 17.39
CA ARG A 316 17.03 -3.26 17.08
C ARG A 316 17.06 -3.07 15.58
N LEU A 317 16.40 -2.02 15.12
CA LEU A 317 16.57 -1.50 13.76
C LEU A 317 17.47 -0.26 13.84
N VAL A 318 18.38 -0.12 12.89
CA VAL A 318 19.18 1.09 12.70
C VAL A 318 18.88 1.64 11.32
N SER A 319 18.58 2.93 11.23
CA SER A 319 18.34 3.63 9.97
C SER A 319 19.29 4.80 9.80
N ALA A 320 19.85 4.94 8.60
CA ALA A 320 20.68 6.07 8.19
C ALA A 320 19.96 6.94 7.16
N SER A 321 20.33 8.22 7.12
CA SER A 321 19.69 9.22 6.28
C SER A 321 20.63 10.32 5.78
N GLN A 322 20.22 10.92 4.67
CA GLN A 322 20.84 12.15 4.15
C GLN A 322 20.62 13.37 5.07
N ASP A 323 19.78 13.28 6.09
CA ASP A 323 19.69 14.30 7.14
C ASP A 323 20.88 14.28 8.13
N GLN A 324 21.91 13.46 7.85
CA GLN A 324 23.12 13.33 8.65
C GLN A 324 22.89 12.69 10.03
N ASN A 325 21.76 12.02 10.24
CA ASN A 325 21.47 11.28 11.45
C ASN A 325 21.35 9.78 11.18
N VAL A 326 21.74 9.03 12.20
CA VAL A 326 21.39 7.61 12.35
C VAL A 326 20.45 7.46 13.55
N ILE A 327 19.38 6.69 13.38
CA ILE A 327 18.40 6.43 14.43
C ILE A 327 18.39 4.94 14.77
N VAL A 328 18.40 4.63 16.07
CA VAL A 328 18.22 3.27 16.60
C VAL A 328 16.80 3.14 17.14
N TRP A 329 16.09 2.10 16.73
CA TRP A 329 14.71 1.81 17.07
C TRP A 329 14.61 0.50 17.85
N ASP A 330 13.71 0.44 18.83
CA ASP A 330 13.41 -0.79 19.58
C ASP A 330 12.14 -1.44 19.00
N LEU A 331 12.32 -2.58 18.34
CA LEU A 331 11.25 -3.38 17.74
C LEU A 331 10.66 -4.42 18.70
N SER A 332 11.18 -4.54 19.93
CA SER A 332 10.66 -5.50 20.91
C SER A 332 9.15 -5.45 21.11
N PRO A 333 8.49 -4.26 21.14
CA PRO A 333 7.04 -4.18 21.25
C PRO A 333 6.30 -4.81 20.06
N VAL A 334 6.84 -4.64 18.85
CA VAL A 334 6.25 -5.22 17.62
C VAL A 334 6.39 -6.73 17.64
N LEU A 335 7.57 -7.23 17.99
CA LEU A 335 7.83 -8.67 18.08
C LEU A 335 6.95 -9.37 19.11
N ALA A 336 6.67 -8.71 20.24
CA ALA A 336 5.78 -9.22 21.27
C ALA A 336 4.31 -9.26 20.81
N ALA A 337 3.87 -8.28 20.02
CA ALA A 337 2.53 -8.27 19.44
C ALA A 337 2.35 -9.45 18.45
N LEU A 338 3.33 -9.67 17.58
CA LEU A 338 3.33 -10.77 16.61
C LEU A 338 3.34 -12.16 17.27
N SER A 339 4.04 -12.34 18.41
CA SER A 339 4.02 -13.63 19.11
C SER A 339 2.67 -13.94 19.75
N ASN A 340 1.98 -12.93 20.30
CA ASN A 340 0.68 -13.13 20.93
C ASN A 340 -0.39 -13.51 19.89
N GLU A 341 -0.35 -12.90 18.69
CA GLU A 341 -1.26 -13.28 17.59
C GLU A 341 -1.08 -14.75 17.17
N ALA A 342 0.16 -15.27 17.15
CA ALA A 342 0.44 -16.66 16.82
C ALA A 342 -0.08 -17.63 17.90
N ASP A 343 0.13 -17.31 19.18
CA ASP A 343 -0.37 -18.11 20.31
C ASP A 343 -1.91 -18.13 20.35
N ASP A 344 -2.57 -17.01 20.04
CA ASP A 344 -4.04 -16.90 19.95
C ASP A 344 -4.60 -17.71 18.75
N ALA A 345 -3.90 -17.71 17.62
CA ALA A 345 -4.28 -18.52 16.45
C ALA A 345 -4.12 -20.03 16.70
N GLU A 346 -3.01 -20.45 17.30
CA GLU A 346 -2.78 -21.86 17.65
C GLU A 346 -3.77 -22.36 18.71
N SER A 347 -4.11 -21.52 19.70
CA SER A 347 -5.10 -21.88 20.72
C SER A 347 -6.54 -21.94 20.17
N GLN A 348 -6.92 -21.09 19.21
CA GLN A 348 -8.19 -21.22 18.48
C GLN A 348 -8.24 -22.50 17.63
N THR A 349 -7.14 -22.86 16.99
CA THR A 349 -7.03 -24.09 16.17
C THR A 349 -7.06 -25.36 17.05
N ALA A 350 -6.45 -25.30 18.24
CA ALA A 350 -6.47 -26.39 19.23
C ALA A 350 -7.85 -26.61 19.86
N VAL A 351 -8.67 -25.56 20.01
CA VAL A 351 -10.06 -25.66 20.50
C VAL A 351 -10.98 -26.28 19.44
N LEU A 352 -10.74 -26.01 18.15
CA LEU A 352 -11.51 -26.63 17.05
C LEU A 352 -11.20 -28.13 16.89
N ASN A 353 -9.96 -28.56 17.15
CA ASN A 353 -9.55 -29.96 17.03
C ASN A 353 -9.94 -30.87 18.22
N GLN A 354 -10.60 -30.36 19.26
CA GLN A 354 -11.08 -31.16 20.39
C GLN A 354 -12.48 -31.80 20.20
N THR A 355 -13.10 -31.69 19.01
CA THR A 355 -14.42 -32.27 18.73
C THR A 355 -14.46 -33.34 17.64
N ALA A 356 -13.35 -34.04 17.39
CA ALA A 356 -13.35 -35.23 16.54
C ALA A 356 -12.54 -36.37 17.18
N THR A 357 -13.23 -37.34 17.77
CA THR A 357 -12.67 -38.64 18.16
C THR A 357 -13.24 -39.74 17.26
N GLU A 358 -12.40 -40.35 16.42
CA GLU A 358 -12.06 -41.79 16.42
C GLU A 358 -11.07 -42.14 15.26
N PRO A 359 -10.29 -43.24 15.39
CA PRO A 359 -9.04 -43.40 14.65
C PRO A 359 -9.15 -44.34 13.44
N ALA A 360 -8.31 -44.10 12.43
CA ALA A 360 -7.95 -45.11 11.43
C ALA A 360 -6.42 -45.10 11.22
N GLN A 361 -5.81 -46.28 11.40
CA GLN A 361 -4.40 -46.57 11.15
C GLN A 361 -4.18 -47.02 9.70
N ALA A 362 -2.92 -46.85 9.26
CA ALA A 362 -2.26 -47.34 8.02
C ALA A 362 -2.64 -46.55 6.75
N ASP A 363 -1.73 -46.05 5.91
CA ASP A 363 -0.40 -46.56 5.55
C ASP A 363 0.64 -45.44 5.33
N GLN A 364 1.90 -45.78 5.61
CA GLN A 364 3.10 -45.08 5.16
C GLN A 364 3.35 -45.36 3.66
N GLN A 365 3.21 -44.34 2.82
CA GLN A 365 4.07 -44.06 1.64
C GLN A 365 3.47 -42.93 0.80
N ALA A 366 4.04 -41.73 0.93
CA ALA A 366 4.21 -40.75 -0.14
C ALA A 366 4.92 -39.53 0.44
N GLN A 367 6.26 -39.51 0.34
CA GLN A 367 6.98 -38.26 0.19
C GLN A 367 6.62 -37.68 -1.18
N ASP A 368 6.69 -36.35 -1.28
CA ASP A 368 6.54 -35.53 -2.48
C ASP A 368 5.11 -35.19 -2.91
N ASN A 369 4.60 -34.09 -2.34
CA ASN A 369 4.04 -32.94 -3.07
C ASN A 369 3.36 -32.01 -2.07
N ASN A 370 4.16 -31.13 -1.46
CA ASN A 370 3.61 -29.96 -0.76
C ASN A 370 3.72 -28.77 -1.72
N THR A 371 2.92 -28.78 -2.78
CA THR A 371 2.53 -27.52 -3.44
C THR A 371 1.67 -26.78 -2.43
N ALA A 372 2.24 -25.81 -1.74
CA ALA A 372 1.45 -24.81 -1.04
C ALA A 372 0.49 -24.20 -2.08
N GLU A 373 -0.81 -24.47 -1.95
CA GLU A 373 -1.81 -23.83 -2.79
C GLU A 373 -1.63 -22.32 -2.65
N GLN A 374 -1.31 -21.65 -3.76
CA GLN A 374 -1.28 -20.19 -3.83
C GLN A 374 -2.62 -19.67 -3.30
N VAL A 375 -2.61 -19.00 -2.15
CA VAL A 375 -3.81 -18.39 -1.57
C VAL A 375 -4.26 -17.27 -2.51
N THR A 376 -5.19 -17.61 -3.38
CA THR A 376 -5.80 -16.68 -4.33
C THR A 376 -6.98 -16.01 -3.62
N MET A 377 -6.98 -14.68 -3.54
CA MET A 377 -8.14 -13.91 -3.07
C MET A 377 -9.30 -14.13 -4.02
N ARG A 378 -10.35 -14.78 -3.52
CA ARG A 378 -11.56 -15.10 -4.29
C ARG A 378 -12.50 -13.91 -4.23
N ILE A 379 -12.86 -13.36 -5.37
CA ILE A 379 -13.72 -12.17 -5.44
C ILE A 379 -15.06 -12.54 -6.07
N GLY A 380 -16.14 -12.04 -5.47
CA GLY A 380 -17.50 -12.18 -5.97
C GLY A 380 -17.99 -10.92 -6.67
N ILE A 381 -18.90 -11.07 -7.65
CA ILE A 381 -19.67 -9.96 -8.21
C ILE A 381 -21.15 -10.09 -7.86
N ILE A 382 -21.77 -9.02 -7.37
CA ILE A 382 -23.22 -8.88 -7.24
C ILE A 382 -23.72 -7.94 -8.34
N GLY A 383 -24.47 -8.48 -9.30
CA GLY A 383 -25.06 -7.75 -10.42
C GLY A 383 -24.22 -7.87 -11.70
N LEU A 384 -24.83 -8.34 -12.78
CA LEU A 384 -24.22 -8.43 -14.11
C LEU A 384 -24.96 -7.57 -15.14
N ASP A 385 -25.39 -6.36 -14.76
CA ASP A 385 -26.16 -5.43 -15.59
C ASP A 385 -25.39 -4.16 -16.00
N THR A 386 -24.12 -4.07 -15.63
CA THR A 386 -23.18 -3.00 -16.01
C THR A 386 -21.98 -3.53 -16.80
N SER A 387 -21.39 -2.69 -17.65
CA SER A 387 -20.14 -3.02 -18.36
C SER A 387 -18.95 -3.20 -17.42
N HIS A 388 -19.02 -2.70 -16.18
CA HIS A 388 -17.94 -2.83 -15.20
C HIS A 388 -17.70 -4.29 -14.81
N ALA A 389 -18.77 -5.08 -14.60
CA ALA A 389 -18.65 -6.49 -14.25
C ALA A 389 -17.76 -7.27 -15.24
N VAL A 390 -17.95 -7.02 -16.55
CA VAL A 390 -17.12 -7.62 -17.60
C VAL A 390 -15.73 -7.01 -17.64
N ALA A 391 -15.60 -5.69 -17.55
CA ALA A 391 -14.31 -5.02 -17.60
C ALA A 391 -13.38 -5.44 -16.44
N PHE A 392 -13.92 -5.53 -15.23
CA PHE A 392 -13.18 -5.95 -14.04
C PHE A 392 -12.82 -7.43 -14.11
N SER A 393 -13.74 -8.28 -14.58
CA SER A 393 -13.46 -9.70 -14.86
C SER A 393 -12.32 -9.86 -15.87
N LYS A 394 -12.28 -9.06 -16.95
CA LYS A 394 -11.20 -9.13 -17.95
C LYS A 394 -9.83 -8.75 -17.37
N LEU A 395 -9.78 -7.80 -16.43
CA LEU A 395 -8.54 -7.40 -15.75
C LEU A 395 -8.06 -8.46 -14.75
N LEU A 396 -8.97 -8.98 -13.92
CA LEU A 396 -8.63 -9.88 -12.81
C LEU A 396 -8.49 -11.34 -13.23
N ASN A 397 -9.19 -11.78 -14.27
CA ASN A 397 -9.14 -13.16 -14.75
C ASN A 397 -8.26 -13.33 -16.00
N ALA A 398 -7.43 -12.35 -16.33
CA ALA A 398 -6.44 -12.45 -17.41
C ALA A 398 -5.51 -13.66 -17.17
N GLU A 399 -5.01 -14.28 -18.25
CA GLU A 399 -4.07 -15.41 -18.15
C GLU A 399 -2.75 -15.02 -17.47
N ASP A 400 -2.33 -13.77 -17.68
CA ASP A 400 -1.16 -13.14 -17.05
C ASP A 400 -1.58 -11.78 -16.46
N PRO A 401 -2.14 -11.77 -15.24
CA PRO A 401 -2.63 -10.54 -14.63
C PRO A 401 -1.45 -9.61 -14.31
N GLN A 402 -1.63 -8.30 -14.57
CA GLN A 402 -0.62 -7.31 -14.20
C GLN A 402 -0.35 -7.35 -12.68
N PRO A 403 0.84 -6.94 -12.21
CA PRO A 403 1.25 -7.08 -10.81
C PRO A 403 0.21 -6.60 -9.77
N PRO A 404 -0.50 -5.46 -9.96
CA PRO A 404 -1.52 -5.04 -8.99
C PRO A 404 -2.63 -6.07 -8.77
N PHE A 405 -2.95 -6.89 -9.77
CA PHE A 405 -4.06 -7.85 -9.81
C PHE A 405 -3.65 -9.29 -9.51
N ALA A 406 -2.35 -9.56 -9.37
CA ALA A 406 -1.83 -10.90 -9.12
C ALA A 406 -2.39 -11.49 -7.81
N GLY A 407 -2.64 -12.81 -7.81
CA GLY A 407 -3.21 -13.49 -6.65
C GLY A 407 -4.67 -13.12 -6.34
N CYS A 408 -5.37 -12.42 -7.23
CA CYS A 408 -6.79 -12.11 -7.13
C CYS A 408 -7.54 -12.73 -8.30
N ARG A 409 -8.74 -13.27 -8.08
CA ARG A 409 -9.56 -13.78 -9.17
C ARG A 409 -11.04 -13.61 -8.86
N ILE A 410 -11.82 -13.22 -9.86
CA ILE A 410 -13.28 -13.28 -9.78
C ILE A 410 -13.68 -14.73 -10.00
N VAL A 411 -14.28 -15.34 -8.97
CA VAL A 411 -14.59 -16.78 -8.99
C VAL A 411 -16.09 -17.05 -9.13
N ALA A 412 -16.93 -16.13 -8.67
CA ALA A 412 -18.38 -16.31 -8.70
C ALA A 412 -19.12 -14.98 -8.91
N ALA A 413 -20.31 -15.04 -9.48
CA ALA A 413 -21.18 -13.90 -9.67
C ALA A 413 -22.65 -14.25 -9.45
N TYR A 414 -23.36 -13.38 -8.72
CA TYR A 414 -24.81 -13.38 -8.66
C TYR A 414 -25.35 -12.46 -9.77
N PRO A 415 -26.13 -12.98 -10.74
CA PRO A 415 -26.38 -12.26 -11.99
C PRO A 415 -27.44 -11.16 -11.88
N LYS A 416 -28.35 -11.24 -10.90
CA LYS A 416 -29.48 -10.31 -10.81
C LYS A 416 -29.02 -8.96 -10.26
N GLY A 417 -29.27 -7.91 -11.04
CA GLY A 417 -29.04 -6.52 -10.66
C GLY A 417 -30.36 -5.75 -10.57
N SER A 418 -30.56 -4.78 -11.47
CA SER A 418 -31.76 -3.95 -11.56
C SER A 418 -33.05 -4.79 -11.64
N PRO A 419 -34.12 -4.43 -10.91
CA PRO A 419 -35.37 -5.18 -10.91
C PRO A 419 -36.24 -4.91 -12.16
N ASP A 420 -36.19 -3.69 -12.70
CA ASP A 420 -37.14 -3.22 -13.72
C ASP A 420 -36.59 -2.21 -14.74
N ILE A 421 -35.29 -1.86 -14.69
CA ILE A 421 -34.68 -0.92 -15.65
C ILE A 421 -34.28 -1.67 -16.92
N GLU A 422 -35.03 -1.46 -18.01
CA GLU A 422 -34.87 -2.19 -19.28
C GLU A 422 -33.43 -2.16 -19.81
N SER A 423 -32.76 -1.00 -19.77
CA SER A 423 -31.38 -0.87 -20.25
C SER A 423 -30.36 -1.68 -19.43
N SER A 424 -30.71 -2.07 -18.21
CA SER A 424 -29.89 -2.88 -17.31
C SER A 424 -30.29 -4.36 -17.42
N VAL A 425 -31.58 -4.68 -17.30
CA VAL A 425 -32.12 -6.04 -17.36
C VAL A 425 -31.77 -6.74 -18.67
N SER A 426 -31.87 -6.03 -19.80
CA SER A 426 -31.55 -6.58 -21.12
C SER A 426 -30.07 -6.95 -21.31
N ARG A 427 -29.15 -6.43 -20.47
CA ARG A 427 -27.71 -6.72 -20.55
C ARG A 427 -27.29 -7.99 -19.80
N VAL A 428 -28.05 -8.39 -18.79
CA VAL A 428 -27.71 -9.51 -17.89
C VAL A 428 -27.36 -10.78 -18.65
N PRO A 429 -28.14 -11.26 -19.65
CA PRO A 429 -27.80 -12.48 -20.36
C PRO A 429 -26.44 -12.40 -21.09
N GLY A 430 -26.16 -11.27 -21.75
CA GLY A 430 -24.93 -11.08 -22.51
C GLY A 430 -23.69 -10.97 -21.62
N TYR A 431 -23.77 -10.21 -20.54
CA TYR A 431 -22.66 -10.08 -19.59
C TYR A 431 -22.44 -11.36 -18.77
N THR A 432 -23.51 -12.10 -18.46
CA THR A 432 -23.40 -13.45 -17.87
C THR A 432 -22.56 -14.37 -18.76
N GLU A 433 -22.85 -14.41 -20.06
CA GLU A 433 -22.08 -15.21 -21.00
C GLU A 433 -20.60 -14.76 -21.09
N GLU A 434 -20.34 -13.45 -21.08
CA GLU A 434 -18.97 -12.91 -21.11
C GLU A 434 -18.16 -13.27 -19.86
N VAL A 435 -18.72 -13.14 -18.65
CA VAL A 435 -17.97 -13.48 -17.42
C VAL A 435 -17.79 -14.99 -17.26
N GLN A 436 -18.74 -15.80 -17.72
CA GLN A 436 -18.59 -17.27 -17.75
C GLN A 436 -17.42 -17.70 -18.64
N LYS A 437 -17.21 -17.04 -19.80
CA LYS A 437 -16.04 -17.28 -20.66
C LYS A 437 -14.71 -16.96 -19.97
N LEU A 438 -14.72 -16.15 -18.92
CA LEU A 438 -13.56 -15.81 -18.09
C LEU A 438 -13.43 -16.74 -16.87
N GLY A 439 -14.23 -17.80 -16.79
CA GLY A 439 -14.20 -18.79 -15.72
C GLY A 439 -14.90 -18.36 -14.44
N VAL A 440 -15.84 -17.42 -14.50
CA VAL A 440 -16.66 -17.00 -13.36
C VAL A 440 -17.89 -17.91 -13.25
N GLU A 441 -18.10 -18.52 -12.08
CA GLU A 441 -19.28 -19.35 -11.79
C GLU A 441 -20.51 -18.48 -11.50
N ILE A 442 -21.69 -18.89 -11.94
CA ILE A 442 -22.94 -18.17 -11.66
C ILE A 442 -23.66 -18.84 -10.51
N VAL A 443 -23.99 -18.07 -9.46
CA VAL A 443 -24.67 -18.56 -8.25
C VAL A 443 -26.10 -18.02 -8.17
N ASP A 444 -26.96 -18.74 -7.46
CA ASP A 444 -28.41 -18.46 -7.43
C ASP A 444 -28.81 -17.46 -6.34
N SER A 445 -27.90 -17.16 -5.40
CA SER A 445 -28.15 -16.23 -4.30
C SER A 445 -26.89 -15.48 -3.85
N ILE A 446 -27.10 -14.32 -3.20
CA ILE A 446 -26.01 -13.53 -2.60
C ILE A 446 -25.40 -14.27 -1.40
N ASP A 447 -26.20 -15.01 -0.61
CA ASP A 447 -25.67 -15.80 0.52
C ASP A 447 -24.71 -16.90 0.03
N GLU A 448 -25.06 -17.57 -1.06
CA GLU A 448 -24.17 -18.54 -1.72
C GLU A 448 -22.90 -17.87 -2.22
N LEU A 449 -23.00 -16.71 -2.87
CA LEU A 449 -21.84 -15.93 -3.31
C LEU A 449 -20.90 -15.63 -2.14
N VAL A 450 -21.43 -15.04 -1.08
CA VAL A 450 -20.69 -14.59 0.11
C VAL A 450 -19.98 -15.76 0.80
N SER A 451 -20.54 -16.97 0.77
CA SER A 451 -19.91 -18.17 1.34
C SER A 451 -18.65 -18.64 0.59
N ARG A 452 -18.48 -18.23 -0.68
CA ARG A 452 -17.42 -18.70 -1.58
C ARG A 452 -16.28 -17.70 -1.79
N VAL A 453 -16.42 -16.48 -1.28
CA VAL A 453 -15.55 -15.35 -1.62
C VAL A 453 -14.96 -14.66 -0.39
N ASP A 454 -13.87 -13.97 -0.62
CA ASP A 454 -13.10 -13.23 0.39
C ASP A 454 -13.41 -11.72 0.30
N ALA A 455 -13.76 -11.21 -0.88
CA ALA A 455 -14.21 -9.83 -1.12
C ALA A 455 -15.31 -9.75 -2.19
N VAL A 456 -16.01 -8.61 -2.28
CA VAL A 456 -17.16 -8.44 -3.18
C VAL A 456 -17.11 -7.12 -3.94
N PHE A 457 -17.31 -7.21 -5.26
CA PHE A 457 -17.75 -6.11 -6.11
C PHE A 457 -19.28 -6.09 -6.15
N LEU A 458 -19.92 -5.01 -5.72
CA LEU A 458 -21.35 -4.77 -5.92
C LEU A 458 -21.50 -3.85 -7.13
N GLU A 459 -21.81 -4.44 -8.29
CA GLU A 459 -21.80 -3.82 -9.62
C GLU A 459 -23.22 -3.66 -10.18
N THR A 460 -24.24 -3.76 -9.34
CA THR A 460 -25.62 -3.50 -9.79
C THR A 460 -25.71 -2.05 -10.27
N ASN A 461 -26.17 -1.83 -11.50
CA ASN A 461 -26.21 -0.46 -12.06
C ASN A 461 -27.26 0.43 -11.36
N ASP A 462 -28.27 -0.19 -10.74
CA ASP A 462 -29.36 0.48 -10.04
C ASP A 462 -29.09 0.56 -8.53
N GLY A 463 -29.05 1.77 -7.98
CA GLY A 463 -28.75 2.00 -6.58
C GLY A 463 -29.90 1.65 -5.61
N ARG A 464 -31.12 1.37 -6.08
CA ARG A 464 -32.28 1.03 -5.24
C ARG A 464 -32.10 -0.28 -4.45
N PRO A 465 -31.67 -1.40 -5.05
CA PRO A 465 -31.45 -2.67 -4.35
C PRO A 465 -30.19 -2.72 -3.47
N HIS A 466 -29.26 -1.77 -3.59
CA HIS A 466 -27.93 -1.87 -2.98
C HIS A 466 -27.94 -2.13 -1.47
N LEU A 467 -28.82 -1.47 -0.70
CA LEU A 467 -28.90 -1.68 0.74
C LEU A 467 -29.28 -3.13 1.08
N GLU A 468 -30.22 -3.73 0.34
CA GLU A 468 -30.59 -5.14 0.53
C GLU A 468 -29.45 -6.07 0.11
N GLN A 469 -28.83 -5.78 -1.03
CA GLN A 469 -27.77 -6.60 -1.62
C GLN A 469 -26.47 -6.60 -0.80
N VAL A 470 -26.12 -5.47 -0.17
CA VAL A 470 -24.86 -5.32 0.56
C VAL A 470 -24.94 -5.87 1.99
N LEU A 471 -26.13 -5.91 2.60
CA LEU A 471 -26.30 -6.33 4.00
C LEU A 471 -25.75 -7.76 4.30
N PRO A 472 -25.99 -8.78 3.46
CA PRO A 472 -25.38 -10.10 3.65
C PRO A 472 -23.84 -10.06 3.64
N VAL A 473 -23.25 -9.23 2.78
CA VAL A 473 -21.80 -9.05 2.62
C VAL A 473 -21.21 -8.40 3.88
N LEU A 474 -21.84 -7.32 4.37
CA LEU A 474 -21.44 -6.62 5.59
C LEU A 474 -21.57 -7.53 6.81
N LYS A 475 -22.66 -8.28 6.92
CA LYS A 475 -22.86 -9.23 8.03
C LYS A 475 -21.77 -10.31 8.06
N ALA A 476 -21.30 -10.74 6.89
CA ALA A 476 -20.20 -11.70 6.75
C ALA A 476 -18.80 -11.10 6.87
N ARG A 477 -18.69 -9.77 7.10
CA ARG A 477 -17.43 -9.03 7.22
C ARG A 477 -16.50 -9.17 6.02
N LYS A 478 -17.07 -9.26 4.83
CA LYS A 478 -16.31 -9.31 3.57
C LYS A 478 -16.10 -7.88 3.07
N PRO A 479 -14.85 -7.43 2.80
CA PRO A 479 -14.60 -6.14 2.19
C PRO A 479 -15.43 -5.98 0.91
N VAL A 480 -16.10 -4.84 0.77
CA VAL A 480 -17.01 -4.60 -0.36
C VAL A 480 -16.74 -3.26 -1.01
N PHE A 481 -16.56 -3.30 -2.33
CA PHE A 481 -16.64 -2.12 -3.17
C PHE A 481 -18.06 -2.03 -3.70
N VAL A 482 -18.70 -0.88 -3.52
CA VAL A 482 -20.01 -0.61 -4.10
C VAL A 482 -19.81 0.32 -5.28
N ASP A 483 -20.06 -0.19 -6.48
CA ASP A 483 -20.02 0.62 -7.69
C ASP A 483 -21.05 1.74 -7.59
N LYS A 484 -20.72 2.85 -8.23
CA LYS A 484 -21.51 4.06 -8.14
C LYS A 484 -22.66 4.04 -9.17
N PRO A 485 -23.86 4.51 -8.78
CA PRO A 485 -24.17 5.15 -7.50
C PRO A 485 -24.28 4.15 -6.33
N ILE A 486 -23.60 4.42 -5.19
CA ILE A 486 -23.73 3.60 -3.97
C ILE A 486 -25.18 3.38 -3.53
N ALA A 487 -26.09 4.31 -3.81
CA ALA A 487 -27.52 4.16 -3.55
C ALA A 487 -28.39 5.05 -4.46
N ALA A 488 -29.70 4.81 -4.50
CA ALA A 488 -30.66 5.69 -5.18
C ALA A 488 -31.24 6.81 -4.29
N SER A 489 -30.76 6.95 -3.06
CA SER A 489 -31.14 8.03 -2.14
C SER A 489 -30.03 8.34 -1.13
N LEU A 490 -29.98 9.58 -0.62
CA LEU A 490 -29.06 9.95 0.46
C LEU A 490 -29.32 9.13 1.74
N VAL A 491 -30.59 8.84 2.05
CA VAL A 491 -30.97 7.99 3.19
C VAL A 491 -30.33 6.61 3.07
N ASP A 492 -30.34 6.02 1.88
CA ASP A 492 -29.77 4.69 1.65
C ASP A 492 -28.25 4.71 1.59
N ALA A 493 -27.64 5.77 1.03
CA ALA A 493 -26.19 5.93 1.08
C ALA A 493 -25.68 6.01 2.53
N ILE A 494 -26.37 6.77 3.39
CA ILE A 494 -26.08 6.81 4.83
C ILE A 494 -26.31 5.42 5.44
N ALA A 495 -27.45 4.78 5.17
CA ALA A 495 -27.75 3.48 5.75
C ALA A 495 -26.71 2.40 5.40
N ILE A 496 -26.19 2.37 4.17
CA ILE A 496 -25.14 1.44 3.75
C ILE A 496 -23.86 1.66 4.55
N LEU A 497 -23.39 2.92 4.63
CA LEU A 497 -22.15 3.26 5.32
C LEU A 497 -22.26 3.08 6.84
N ASP A 498 -23.43 3.38 7.42
CA ASP A 498 -23.74 3.15 8.82
C ASP A 498 -23.81 1.66 9.15
N ALA A 499 -24.40 0.84 8.28
CA ALA A 499 -24.39 -0.61 8.41
C ALA A 499 -22.98 -1.17 8.33
N ALA A 500 -22.14 -0.67 7.42
CA ALA A 500 -20.74 -1.09 7.30
C ALA A 500 -19.96 -0.80 8.59
N ARG A 501 -20.14 0.41 9.15
CA ARG A 501 -19.57 0.78 10.47
C ARG A 501 -20.09 -0.10 11.60
N TYR A 502 -21.38 -0.41 11.61
CA TYR A 502 -22.00 -1.28 12.62
C TYR A 502 -21.40 -2.68 12.63
N TYR A 503 -21.24 -3.31 11.45
CA TYR A 503 -20.66 -4.65 11.32
C TYR A 503 -19.13 -4.67 11.39
N GLY A 504 -18.48 -3.50 11.36
CA GLY A 504 -17.02 -3.39 11.31
C GLY A 504 -16.44 -3.91 9.99
N THR A 505 -17.17 -3.70 8.89
CA THR A 505 -16.78 -4.20 7.57
C THR A 505 -16.25 -3.06 6.71
N PRO A 506 -15.05 -3.20 6.10
CA PRO A 506 -14.57 -2.22 5.13
C PRO A 506 -15.55 -2.09 3.96
N CYS A 507 -15.95 -0.86 3.65
CA CYS A 507 -16.86 -0.55 2.54
C CYS A 507 -16.50 0.80 1.93
N PHE A 508 -16.37 0.89 0.62
CA PHE A 508 -16.23 2.18 -0.07
C PHE A 508 -16.88 2.18 -1.46
N SER A 509 -17.09 3.39 -2.00
CA SER A 509 -17.61 3.62 -3.35
C SER A 509 -16.81 4.70 -4.04
N ALA A 510 -16.57 4.52 -5.34
CA ALA A 510 -15.79 5.46 -6.15
C ALA A 510 -16.03 5.25 -7.65
N SER A 511 -15.79 6.30 -8.42
CA SER A 511 -15.69 6.29 -9.88
C SER A 511 -14.24 6.40 -10.33
N SER A 512 -13.91 5.81 -11.48
CA SER A 512 -12.59 6.00 -12.11
C SER A 512 -12.32 7.47 -12.48
N LEU A 513 -13.35 8.32 -12.50
CA LEU A 513 -13.20 9.78 -12.67
C LEU A 513 -12.48 10.47 -11.50
N ARG A 514 -12.31 9.84 -10.34
CA ARG A 514 -11.42 10.37 -9.30
C ARG A 514 -9.95 10.38 -9.70
N TRP A 515 -9.57 9.54 -10.67
CA TRP A 515 -8.22 9.46 -11.24
C TRP A 515 -8.11 10.22 -12.56
N ILE A 516 -9.01 11.17 -12.85
CA ILE A 516 -9.05 11.88 -14.13
C ILE A 516 -7.89 12.88 -14.28
N GLY A 517 -7.11 12.75 -15.36
CA GLY A 517 -6.02 13.68 -15.70
C GLY A 517 -5.08 13.97 -14.52
N GLN A 518 -4.89 15.26 -14.20
CA GLN A 518 -4.06 15.75 -13.08
C GLN A 518 -4.87 15.93 -11.77
N GLY A 519 -5.97 15.20 -11.60
CA GLY A 519 -6.88 15.37 -10.46
C GLY A 519 -6.23 15.08 -9.10
N LYS A 520 -5.36 14.06 -9.04
CA LYS A 520 -4.62 13.71 -7.82
C LYS A 520 -3.63 14.80 -7.43
N GLU A 521 -2.89 15.34 -8.38
CA GLU A 521 -1.91 16.42 -8.19
C GLU A 521 -2.59 17.70 -7.71
N VAL A 522 -3.76 18.01 -8.26
CA VAL A 522 -4.62 19.10 -7.78
C VAL A 522 -5.01 18.85 -6.32
N ARG A 523 -5.50 17.65 -5.98
CA ARG A 523 -5.93 17.30 -4.62
C ARG A 523 -4.77 17.34 -3.62
N ASN A 524 -3.57 16.94 -4.04
CA ASN A 524 -2.36 16.93 -3.22
C ASN A 524 -1.76 18.34 -2.99
N GLY A 525 -2.27 19.37 -3.69
CA GLY A 525 -1.81 20.75 -3.55
C GLY A 525 -0.55 21.07 -4.35
N ASP A 526 -0.20 20.26 -5.34
CA ASP A 526 1.00 20.44 -6.17
C ASP A 526 0.99 21.79 -6.90
N TYR A 527 -0.20 22.34 -7.16
CA TYR A 527 -0.44 23.62 -7.81
C TYR A 527 -0.91 24.73 -6.85
N GLY A 528 -0.67 24.56 -5.54
CA GLY A 528 -1.21 25.45 -4.49
C GLY A 528 -2.63 25.06 -4.08
N ALA A 529 -3.22 25.83 -3.16
CA ALA A 529 -4.58 25.54 -2.69
C ALA A 529 -5.60 25.64 -3.84
N VAL A 530 -6.58 24.74 -3.86
CA VAL A 530 -7.72 24.81 -4.79
C VAL A 530 -8.61 25.96 -4.34
N VAL A 531 -8.89 26.93 -5.22
CA VAL A 531 -9.78 28.08 -4.93
C VAL A 531 -11.19 27.90 -5.49
N GLY A 532 -11.37 26.96 -6.42
CA GLY A 532 -12.64 26.59 -7.02
C GLY A 532 -12.47 25.57 -8.14
N ALA A 533 -13.57 25.02 -8.64
CA ALA A 533 -13.53 24.10 -9.77
C ALA A 533 -14.86 24.06 -10.55
N ASP A 534 -14.76 23.81 -11.85
CA ASP A 534 -15.90 23.59 -12.73
C ASP A 534 -15.78 22.20 -13.36
N THR A 535 -16.85 21.42 -13.36
CA THR A 535 -16.86 20.06 -13.95
C THR A 535 -18.05 19.85 -14.86
N TYR A 536 -17.95 18.88 -15.76
CA TYR A 536 -19.03 18.52 -16.65
C TYR A 536 -19.07 17.02 -16.96
N SER A 537 -20.27 16.52 -17.22
CA SER A 537 -20.53 15.15 -17.69
C SER A 537 -21.86 15.05 -18.44
N PRO A 538 -22.12 13.93 -19.14
CA PRO A 538 -23.48 13.59 -19.54
C PRO A 538 -24.40 13.50 -18.30
N CYS A 539 -25.67 13.83 -18.47
CA CYS A 539 -26.67 13.91 -17.40
C CYS A 539 -28.03 13.38 -17.86
N SER A 540 -28.05 12.16 -18.43
CA SER A 540 -29.30 11.48 -18.77
C SER A 540 -30.11 11.18 -17.51
N LEU A 541 -31.43 11.26 -17.63
CA LEU A 541 -32.37 10.95 -16.55
C LEU A 541 -32.86 9.52 -16.66
N GLU A 542 -33.24 8.95 -15.52
CA GLU A 542 -33.93 7.68 -15.40
C GLU A 542 -35.09 7.90 -14.43
N ALA A 543 -36.28 7.37 -14.76
CA ALA A 543 -37.53 7.75 -14.11
C ALA A 543 -37.62 7.30 -12.65
N THR A 544 -36.87 6.26 -12.26
CA THR A 544 -36.88 5.70 -10.92
C THR A 544 -35.81 6.29 -9.99
N HIS A 545 -35.00 7.22 -10.50
CA HIS A 545 -33.90 7.86 -9.77
C HIS A 545 -34.09 9.38 -9.64
N PRO A 546 -33.63 9.99 -8.53
CA PRO A 546 -33.45 11.45 -8.48
C PRO A 546 -32.50 11.93 -9.59
N ASP A 547 -32.73 13.14 -10.11
CA ASP A 547 -32.20 13.56 -11.42
C ASP A 547 -30.70 13.28 -11.60
N LEU A 548 -29.88 13.84 -10.69
CA LEU A 548 -28.42 13.78 -10.83
C LEU A 548 -27.84 12.43 -10.43
N TYR A 549 -28.59 11.59 -9.70
CA TYR A 549 -28.08 10.33 -9.16
C TYR A 549 -27.75 9.32 -10.25
N TRP A 550 -28.51 9.31 -11.34
CA TRP A 550 -28.33 8.33 -12.41
C TRP A 550 -27.02 8.53 -13.18
N TYR A 551 -26.87 9.68 -13.85
CA TYR A 551 -25.69 9.96 -14.67
C TYR A 551 -24.93 11.23 -14.27
N GLY A 552 -25.62 12.23 -13.72
CA GLY A 552 -25.01 13.48 -13.27
C GLY A 552 -23.91 13.30 -12.22
N ILE A 553 -24.02 12.25 -11.40
CA ILE A 553 -23.06 11.88 -10.35
C ILE A 553 -21.62 11.78 -10.86
N HIS A 554 -21.41 11.46 -12.14
CA HIS A 554 -20.09 11.33 -12.75
C HIS A 554 -19.28 12.64 -12.68
N GLY A 555 -19.88 13.76 -13.09
CA GLY A 555 -19.21 15.06 -13.03
C GLY A 555 -19.16 15.61 -11.62
N VAL A 556 -20.21 15.36 -10.81
CA VAL A 556 -20.22 15.74 -9.38
C VAL A 556 -19.08 15.05 -8.63
N GLU A 557 -18.82 13.78 -8.90
CA GLU A 557 -17.69 13.10 -8.25
C GLU A 557 -16.34 13.66 -8.67
N GLY A 558 -16.18 14.03 -9.95
CA GLY A 558 -14.99 14.76 -10.40
C GLY A 558 -14.81 16.10 -9.68
N LEU A 559 -15.91 16.78 -9.32
CA LEU A 559 -15.88 18.03 -8.56
C LEU A 559 -15.37 17.78 -7.14
N PHE A 560 -15.90 16.77 -6.46
CA PHE A 560 -15.48 16.41 -5.09
C PHE A 560 -14.06 15.85 -5.02
N ALA A 561 -13.61 15.14 -6.06
CA ALA A 561 -12.23 14.64 -6.14
C ALA A 561 -11.17 15.75 -6.00
N VAL A 562 -11.50 16.98 -6.46
CA VAL A 562 -10.59 18.14 -6.35
C VAL A 562 -10.99 19.10 -5.23
N MET A 563 -12.29 19.30 -4.99
CA MET A 563 -12.78 20.27 -3.99
C MET A 563 -12.72 19.71 -2.56
N GLY A 564 -12.88 18.39 -2.39
CA GLY A 564 -13.06 17.75 -1.09
C GLY A 564 -14.39 18.08 -0.41
N THR A 565 -14.47 17.74 0.87
CA THR A 565 -15.61 18.00 1.76
C THR A 565 -15.69 19.45 2.22
N GLY A 566 -16.77 19.78 2.93
CA GLY A 566 -17.06 21.12 3.45
C GLY A 566 -18.15 21.87 2.68
N LEU A 567 -19.02 21.16 1.95
CA LEU A 567 -20.16 21.76 1.27
C LEU A 567 -21.13 22.40 2.27
N LYS A 568 -21.57 23.63 1.95
CA LYS A 568 -22.48 24.43 2.79
C LYS A 568 -23.84 24.66 2.15
N THR A 569 -23.86 25.19 0.93
CA THR A 569 -25.10 25.46 0.19
C THR A 569 -25.01 25.02 -1.26
N VAL A 570 -26.17 24.73 -1.85
CA VAL A 570 -26.29 24.37 -3.27
C VAL A 570 -27.42 25.15 -3.90
N SER A 571 -27.20 25.62 -5.13
CA SER A 571 -28.26 26.17 -5.99
C SER A 571 -28.23 25.49 -7.35
N ARG A 572 -29.40 25.33 -7.98
CA ARG A 572 -29.53 24.67 -9.29
C ARG A 572 -30.38 25.48 -10.24
N THR A 573 -29.87 25.67 -11.45
CA THR A 573 -30.63 26.15 -12.61
C THR A 573 -30.78 25.00 -13.61
N SER A 574 -32.02 24.73 -14.01
CA SER A 574 -32.38 23.58 -14.85
C SER A 574 -33.13 24.03 -16.09
N THR A 575 -32.86 23.37 -17.21
CA THR A 575 -33.67 23.43 -18.44
C THR A 575 -33.94 22.01 -18.92
N GLU A 576 -34.67 21.86 -20.03
CA GLU A 576 -34.90 20.56 -20.67
C GLU A 576 -33.60 19.84 -21.03
N ASN A 577 -32.57 20.55 -21.51
CA ASN A 577 -31.37 19.94 -22.09
C ASN A 577 -30.11 20.07 -21.22
N PHE A 578 -30.21 20.78 -20.10
CA PHE A 578 -29.03 21.30 -19.42
C PHE A 578 -29.27 21.53 -17.93
N GLU A 579 -28.26 21.22 -17.14
CA GLU A 579 -28.19 21.47 -15.70
C GLU A 579 -26.95 22.29 -15.36
N GLN A 580 -27.12 23.32 -14.53
CA GLN A 580 -26.03 24.04 -13.89
C GLN A 580 -26.27 24.04 -12.38
N VAL A 581 -25.35 23.43 -11.64
CA VAL A 581 -25.41 23.33 -10.19
C VAL A 581 -24.19 24.04 -9.61
N THR A 582 -24.41 24.89 -8.61
CA THR A 582 -23.37 25.65 -7.93
C THR A 582 -23.39 25.32 -6.45
N GLY A 583 -22.29 24.78 -5.94
CA GLY A 583 -22.04 24.57 -4.52
C GLY A 583 -21.12 25.64 -3.94
N VAL A 584 -21.37 26.02 -2.69
CA VAL A 584 -20.50 26.89 -1.89
C VAL A 584 -19.98 26.08 -0.72
N TRP A 585 -18.66 26.10 -0.51
CA TRP A 585 -17.98 25.44 0.61
C TRP A 585 -17.86 26.38 1.81
N GLU A 586 -17.63 25.83 3.01
CA GLU A 586 -17.53 26.60 4.26
C GLU A 586 -16.42 27.66 4.26
N ASP A 587 -15.34 27.39 3.53
CA ASP A 587 -14.21 28.31 3.33
C ASP A 587 -14.45 29.36 2.23
N GLY A 588 -15.65 29.38 1.64
CA GLY A 588 -16.06 30.33 0.60
C GLY A 588 -15.67 29.91 -0.82
N ARG A 589 -15.03 28.75 -1.01
CA ARG A 589 -14.77 28.23 -2.36
C ARG A 589 -16.08 27.91 -3.08
N ILE A 590 -16.07 28.08 -4.40
CA ILE A 590 -17.22 27.80 -5.26
C ILE A 590 -16.85 26.67 -6.23
N GLY A 591 -17.72 25.67 -6.27
CA GLY A 591 -17.64 24.57 -7.22
C GLY A 591 -18.87 24.53 -8.10
N THR A 592 -18.71 24.26 -9.40
CA THR A 592 -19.84 24.09 -10.31
C THR A 592 -19.83 22.76 -11.04
N PHE A 593 -21.03 22.25 -11.28
CA PHE A 593 -21.27 21.08 -12.10
C PHE A 593 -22.21 21.43 -13.25
N ARG A 594 -21.81 20.98 -14.45
CA ARG A 594 -22.54 21.13 -15.70
C ARG A 594 -23.00 19.78 -16.22
N GLY A 595 -24.31 19.55 -16.17
CA GLY A 595 -24.94 18.35 -16.72
C GLY A 595 -25.44 18.57 -18.14
N LEU A 596 -25.01 17.72 -19.08
CA LEU A 596 -25.38 17.80 -20.50
C LEU A 596 -26.31 16.64 -20.90
N ARG A 597 -27.52 16.93 -21.38
CA ARG A 597 -28.42 15.90 -21.96
C ARG A 597 -28.28 15.77 -23.47
N THR A 598 -27.81 16.83 -24.12
CA THR A 598 -27.58 16.89 -25.57
C THR A 598 -26.16 17.35 -25.88
N GLY A 599 -25.65 17.03 -27.07
CA GLY A 599 -24.33 17.42 -27.53
C GLY A 599 -23.27 16.33 -27.34
N ALA A 600 -22.00 16.72 -27.42
CA ALA A 600 -20.87 15.79 -27.30
C ALA A 600 -20.80 15.16 -25.91
N ARG A 601 -20.58 13.84 -25.86
CA ARG A 601 -20.38 13.10 -24.61
C ARG A 601 -18.91 13.20 -24.21
N GLY A 602 -18.65 13.53 -22.95
CA GLY A 602 -17.30 13.61 -22.40
C GLY A 602 -17.32 13.96 -20.91
N TYR A 603 -16.21 13.67 -20.24
CA TYR A 603 -16.00 13.96 -18.83
C TYR A 603 -14.79 14.88 -18.70
N GLY A 604 -14.88 15.88 -17.84
CA GLY A 604 -13.76 16.78 -17.60
C GLY A 604 -14.14 17.97 -16.73
N GLY A 605 -13.24 18.94 -16.70
CA GLY A 605 -13.41 20.13 -15.90
C GLY A 605 -12.18 21.01 -15.87
N THR A 606 -12.22 22.02 -15.00
CA THR A 606 -11.14 22.94 -14.72
C THR A 606 -11.05 23.12 -13.22
N ALA A 607 -9.88 22.84 -12.64
CA ALA A 607 -9.57 23.21 -11.26
C ALA A 607 -8.76 24.52 -11.26
N PHE A 608 -9.19 25.47 -10.45
CA PHE A 608 -8.49 26.73 -10.24
C PHE A 608 -7.67 26.60 -8.97
N CYS A 609 -6.34 26.64 -9.09
CA CYS A 609 -5.42 26.60 -7.95
C CYS A 609 -4.64 27.91 -7.87
N GLU A 610 -4.12 28.25 -6.68
CA GLU A 610 -3.37 29.49 -6.44
C GLU A 610 -2.22 29.73 -7.43
N LYS A 611 -1.51 28.68 -7.83
CA LYS A 611 -0.33 28.79 -8.71
C LYS A 611 -0.66 28.53 -10.17
N LYS A 612 -1.69 27.73 -10.46
CA LYS A 612 -1.99 27.28 -11.83
C LYS A 612 -3.45 26.88 -11.99
N THR A 613 -4.00 27.11 -13.18
CA THR A 613 -5.28 26.54 -13.62
C THR A 613 -5.04 25.22 -14.35
N ILE A 614 -5.76 24.18 -13.96
CA ILE A 614 -5.57 22.80 -14.43
C ILE A 614 -6.82 22.31 -15.14
N THR A 615 -6.65 21.81 -16.36
CA THR A 615 -7.71 21.09 -17.07
C THR A 615 -7.75 19.64 -16.59
N LEU A 616 -8.93 19.19 -16.17
CA LEU A 616 -9.23 17.83 -15.74
C LEU A 616 -9.66 17.00 -16.96
N GLY A 617 -9.03 15.85 -17.15
CA GLY A 617 -9.15 15.01 -18.35
C GLY A 617 -7.79 14.57 -18.90
N PRO A 618 -7.75 13.54 -19.77
CA PRO A 618 -8.87 12.67 -20.18
C PRO A 618 -9.22 11.60 -19.13
N TYR A 619 -10.30 10.84 -19.39
CA TYR A 619 -10.68 9.65 -18.62
C TYR A 619 -9.59 8.56 -18.75
N PRO A 620 -9.06 8.01 -17.63
CA PRO A 620 -7.89 7.13 -17.66
C PRO A 620 -8.25 5.64 -17.90
N GLY A 621 -9.53 5.29 -18.02
CA GLY A 621 -9.98 3.90 -18.01
C GLY A 621 -10.27 3.38 -16.60
N TYR A 622 -10.57 2.08 -16.49
CA TYR A 622 -10.95 1.44 -15.22
C TYR A 622 -9.76 0.99 -14.38
N GLN A 623 -8.59 0.76 -15.00
CA GLN A 623 -7.44 0.17 -14.32
C GLN A 623 -7.06 0.90 -13.01
N PRO A 624 -6.92 2.24 -12.95
CA PRO A 624 -6.56 2.91 -11.71
C PRO A 624 -7.59 2.75 -10.57
N LEU A 625 -8.87 2.62 -10.93
CA LEU A 625 -9.93 2.33 -9.96
C LEU A 625 -9.79 0.89 -9.44
N VAL A 626 -9.65 -0.10 -10.34
CA VAL A 626 -9.54 -1.51 -9.94
C VAL A 626 -8.28 -1.75 -9.10
N GLU A 627 -7.15 -1.12 -9.43
CA GLU A 627 -5.93 -1.17 -8.60
C GLU A 627 -6.21 -0.68 -7.17
N SER A 628 -6.96 0.41 -7.04
CA SER A 628 -7.32 0.97 -5.73
C SER A 628 -8.32 0.09 -4.99
N ILE A 629 -9.24 -0.58 -5.70
CA ILE A 629 -10.17 -1.55 -5.11
C ILE A 629 -9.42 -2.79 -4.60
N ILE A 630 -8.47 -3.32 -5.38
CA ILE A 630 -7.68 -4.49 -4.96
C ILE A 630 -6.78 -4.15 -3.79
N HIS A 631 -6.18 -2.95 -3.77
CA HIS A 631 -5.47 -2.47 -2.58
C HIS A 631 -6.40 -2.46 -1.36
N PHE A 632 -7.60 -1.86 -1.49
CA PHE A 632 -8.60 -1.86 -0.42
C PHE A 632 -9.04 -3.26 0.02
N PHE A 633 -9.22 -4.22 -0.89
CA PHE A 633 -9.57 -5.59 -0.51
C PHE A 633 -8.46 -6.30 0.26
N ARG A 634 -7.20 -5.95 0.01
CA ARG A 634 -6.04 -6.48 0.75
C ARG A 634 -5.86 -5.82 2.11
N THR A 635 -6.03 -4.50 2.20
CA THR A 635 -5.66 -3.72 3.40
C THR A 635 -6.84 -3.32 4.28
N GLY A 636 -8.05 -3.30 3.72
CA GLY A 636 -9.22 -2.67 4.34
C GLY A 636 -9.21 -1.14 4.31
N GLU A 637 -8.18 -0.50 3.73
CA GLU A 637 -8.03 0.95 3.68
C GLU A 637 -8.76 1.54 2.47
N ALA A 638 -9.85 2.27 2.72
CA ALA A 638 -10.62 2.90 1.66
C ALA A 638 -9.85 4.10 1.07
N PRO A 639 -9.68 4.19 -0.28
CA PRO A 639 -9.01 5.32 -0.92
C PRO A 639 -9.84 6.62 -0.88
N VAL A 640 -11.11 6.51 -0.46
CA VAL A 640 -12.09 7.60 -0.41
C VAL A 640 -12.80 7.54 0.93
N ALA A 641 -12.83 8.66 1.66
CA ALA A 641 -13.57 8.76 2.91
C ALA A 641 -15.09 8.67 2.69
N ALA A 642 -15.78 8.00 3.61
CA ALA A 642 -17.24 7.85 3.59
C ALA A 642 -17.94 9.21 3.56
N GLU A 643 -17.44 10.19 4.30
CA GLU A 643 -17.98 11.54 4.40
C GLU A 643 -17.97 12.27 3.05
N GLU A 644 -16.96 12.04 2.22
CA GLU A 644 -16.87 12.65 0.89
C GLU A 644 -17.90 12.04 -0.07
N THR A 645 -18.13 10.73 0.02
CA THR A 645 -19.22 10.06 -0.69
C THR A 645 -20.58 10.62 -0.27
N LEU A 646 -20.81 10.81 1.03
CA LEU A 646 -22.05 11.38 1.54
C LEU A 646 -22.26 12.83 1.11
N GLU A 647 -21.19 13.63 0.99
CA GLU A 647 -21.31 15.00 0.49
C GLU A 647 -21.63 15.10 -1.01
N ILE A 648 -21.18 14.14 -1.82
CA ILE A 648 -21.64 14.01 -3.22
C ILE A 648 -23.17 13.84 -3.27
N TYR A 649 -23.72 12.98 -2.40
CA TYR A 649 -25.16 12.74 -2.32
C TYR A 649 -25.92 13.94 -1.76
N LEU A 650 -25.37 14.63 -0.77
CA LEU A 650 -25.93 15.88 -0.27
C LEU A 650 -25.96 16.96 -1.33
N PHE A 651 -24.89 17.08 -2.13
CA PHE A 651 -24.85 18.02 -3.25
C PHE A 651 -26.00 17.77 -4.22
N MET A 652 -26.18 16.52 -4.65
CA MET A 652 -27.24 16.16 -5.61
C MET A 652 -28.64 16.33 -5.02
N THR A 653 -28.85 15.94 -3.76
CA THR A 653 -30.14 16.08 -3.06
C THR A 653 -30.51 17.55 -2.90
N ALA A 654 -29.57 18.38 -2.43
CA ALA A 654 -29.77 19.82 -2.29
C ALA A 654 -29.99 20.50 -3.66
N ALA A 655 -29.40 19.96 -4.74
CA ALA A 655 -29.66 20.44 -6.08
C ALA A 655 -31.11 20.17 -6.53
N ASP A 656 -31.66 18.99 -6.23
CA ASP A 656 -33.08 18.67 -6.49
C ASP A 656 -34.01 19.55 -5.64
N GLU A 657 -33.72 19.76 -4.36
CA GLU A 657 -34.48 20.68 -3.50
C GLU A 657 -34.42 22.13 -4.00
N SER A 658 -33.24 22.59 -4.44
CA SER A 658 -33.09 23.92 -5.04
C SER A 658 -33.92 24.06 -6.31
N LYS A 659 -33.95 23.03 -7.17
CA LYS A 659 -34.81 23.02 -8.37
C LYS A 659 -36.28 23.14 -8.01
N GLN A 660 -36.75 22.45 -6.96
CA GLN A 660 -38.12 22.58 -6.45
C GLN A 660 -38.38 23.97 -5.85
N ALA A 661 -37.36 24.60 -5.28
CA ALA A 661 -37.41 25.95 -4.72
C ALA A 661 -37.09 27.05 -5.77
N GLU A 662 -37.29 26.78 -7.06
CA GLU A 662 -37.07 27.72 -8.17
C GLU A 662 -35.64 28.30 -8.23
N GLY A 663 -34.65 27.46 -7.91
CA GLY A 663 -33.22 27.78 -7.98
C GLY A 663 -32.65 28.52 -6.77
N LYS A 664 -33.43 28.70 -5.70
CA LYS A 664 -32.93 29.30 -4.46
C LYS A 664 -31.82 28.45 -3.84
N PRO A 665 -30.77 29.05 -3.25
CA PRO A 665 -29.77 28.30 -2.50
C PRO A 665 -30.39 27.55 -1.30
N VAL A 666 -30.02 26.28 -1.14
CA VAL A 666 -30.48 25.40 -0.06
C VAL A 666 -29.28 25.03 0.83
N SER A 667 -29.49 25.01 2.14
CA SER A 667 -28.50 24.58 3.13
C SER A 667 -28.45 23.05 3.22
N VAL A 668 -27.26 22.46 3.21
CA VAL A 668 -27.12 20.99 3.28
C VAL A 668 -27.24 20.44 4.71
N ALA A 669 -27.16 21.30 5.74
CA ALA A 669 -27.18 20.87 7.14
C ALA A 669 -28.53 20.24 7.54
N GLU A 670 -29.63 20.84 7.12
CA GLU A 670 -30.99 20.36 7.43
C GLU A 670 -31.29 19.06 6.68
N ILE A 671 -30.90 18.98 5.41
CA ILE A 671 -31.02 17.79 4.56
C ILE A 671 -30.25 16.62 5.19
N ARG A 672 -29.01 16.86 5.63
CA ARG A 672 -28.17 15.85 6.28
C ARG A 672 -28.83 15.30 7.53
N ALA A 673 -29.31 16.18 8.42
CA ALA A 673 -29.95 15.78 9.67
C ALA A 673 -31.23 14.95 9.42
N ALA A 674 -32.05 15.35 8.45
CA ALA A 674 -33.26 14.62 8.08
C ALA A 674 -32.93 13.24 7.49
N ALA A 675 -31.94 13.17 6.59
CA ALA A 675 -31.52 11.91 5.98
C ALA A 675 -30.91 10.94 6.99
N GLN A 676 -30.10 11.43 7.95
CA GLN A 676 -29.52 10.63 9.01
C GLN A 676 -30.60 9.94 9.86
N LYS A 677 -31.65 10.69 10.24
CA LYS A 677 -32.80 10.13 10.97
C LYS A 677 -33.55 9.08 10.15
N GLY A 678 -33.69 9.32 8.85
CA GLY A 678 -34.29 8.36 7.92
C GLY A 678 -33.49 7.05 7.84
N ALA A 679 -32.16 7.17 7.75
CA ALA A 679 -31.24 6.03 7.67
C ALA A 679 -31.28 5.20 8.97
N GLU A 680 -31.23 5.85 10.13
CA GLU A 680 -31.35 5.20 11.42
C GLU A 680 -32.66 4.41 11.55
N ALA A 681 -33.79 5.03 11.20
CA ALA A 681 -35.10 4.38 11.22
C ALA A 681 -35.18 3.20 10.25
N LYS A 682 -34.46 3.25 9.12
CA LYS A 682 -34.39 2.14 8.15
C LYS A 682 -33.55 1.00 8.71
N LEU A 683 -32.40 1.28 9.29
CA LEU A 683 -31.52 0.26 9.88
C LEU A 683 -32.13 -0.42 11.09
N GLN A 684 -32.83 0.31 11.97
CA GLN A 684 -33.58 -0.28 13.10
C GLN A 684 -34.65 -1.29 12.65
N ARG A 685 -35.17 -1.16 11.42
CA ARG A 685 -36.14 -2.12 10.84
C ARG A 685 -35.46 -3.33 10.22
N LEU A 686 -34.28 -3.15 9.61
CA LEU A 686 -33.57 -4.19 8.86
C LEU A 686 -32.62 -5.02 9.72
N ILE A 687 -32.12 -4.43 10.81
CA ILE A 687 -31.15 -5.02 11.72
C ILE A 687 -31.74 -4.95 13.14
N PRO A 688 -32.24 -6.08 13.69
CA PRO A 688 -33.00 -6.10 14.95
C PRO A 688 -32.28 -5.48 16.15
N ASP A 689 -30.94 -5.55 16.19
CA ASP A 689 -30.11 -5.04 17.29
C ASP A 689 -29.26 -3.83 16.87
N TYR A 690 -29.71 -3.07 15.87
CA TYR A 690 -28.99 -1.87 15.45
C TYR A 690 -29.08 -0.78 16.52
N ALA A 691 -27.91 -0.35 16.99
CA ALA A 691 -27.74 0.83 17.82
C ALA A 691 -26.74 1.76 17.12
N PRO A 692 -27.09 3.03 16.89
CA PRO A 692 -26.15 3.99 16.33
C PRO A 692 -24.97 4.13 17.31
N ARG A 693 -23.75 3.95 16.81
CA ARG A 693 -22.54 4.29 17.57
C ARG A 693 -22.37 5.81 17.55
N PRO A 694 -22.03 6.44 18.69
CA PRO A 694 -21.84 7.88 18.78
C PRO A 694 -20.70 8.40 17.91
#